data_AF-A0A4V2YH48-F1
#
_entry.id   AF-A0A4V2YH48-F1
#
_cell.length_a   1.000
_cell.length_b   1.000
_cell.length_c   1.000
_cell.angle_alpha   90.00
_cell.angle_beta   90.00
_cell.angle_gamma   90.00
#
_symmetry.space_group_name_H-M   'P 1'
#
loop_
_entity.id
_entity.type
_entity.pdbx_description
1 polymer ?
#
loop_
_entity_poly.entity_id
_entity_poly.type
_entity_poly.pdbx_seq_one_letter_code
_entity_poly.pdbx_strand_id
1 'polypeptide(L)'
;MVVGSRRGLRFAALGTLLAVFALPAYADDPTPPPPASVTDVNRSLEQLQAEAAAVQADFAKATIAYTNALKAAQAAEAAAKKAETSATASKGKADEERRRLGLLTVQAYQTGIPTVMGAESMLWSLAPIAENLQEIADRQTAIQQLGSTQVTQYQTAMAAENEAGRAKSEAASMRAAANEAAAKAKQLSQEVQQKAAGASLMMESQYADLDGASALSKQLQLARNQQALARWQAYLTELATAKITPPAAAALKNPARLPAGLVPLTRAGVPVPGAAALVRGGRTVKVLPAETIRAVNQAFSLLGKPYGVAATGPDSYGCLGAARVAWQPYTTLPNLVGKVYPEYQAVPASQVQPGDLLVMGNKSLGLVHIGIALENGEMIAADEAKGAVVVTRVPDNLYAALRPTLGRPVKPQAAPVATSEAYAFRCGNTATSYNVGSGSWTWPLAEGTYEIGTSYGQAGSLWASGYHSGQDFPAAVGTPVRAVTSGVVRVEHPAWAGNLVRIDHGNGLETYYGHLSTVDVADGSQVSAGQRIGAVGSEGNSTGPHLHFEVRLGGDPVNPMPFLATGSATVGWGGFSNGMIPASKLCALGSGHMLRCDAAAAYLRLARAYRAQFGRTLCITDSYRSYSSQVSLYARKPSLAALPGTSNHGWGVAVDLCGGVDRFGTAQYQWMKSQAAKFGWVHPSWADQGGSREEPWHWEFGKPAVS
;
A
#
# COMPACT_ATOMS: atom_id res chain seq x y z
N MET A 1 -0.67 40.68 -54.27
CA MET A 1 -0.90 41.84 -53.38
C MET A 1 -2.15 41.56 -52.56
N VAL A 2 -2.06 41.76 -51.23
CA VAL A 2 -3.15 41.79 -50.22
C VAL A 2 -3.81 40.42 -49.92
N VAL A 3 -3.37 39.64 -48.91
CA VAL A 3 -3.63 39.75 -47.44
C VAL A 3 -5.14 39.78 -47.14
N GLY A 4 -5.78 38.97 -46.29
CA GLY A 4 -5.38 37.97 -45.31
C GLY A 4 -6.53 37.81 -44.29
N SER A 5 -6.66 36.60 -43.73
CA SER A 5 -7.06 36.30 -42.34
C SER A 5 -8.51 36.46 -41.83
N ARG A 6 -9.10 35.28 -41.56
CA ARG A 6 -9.72 34.77 -40.31
C ARG A 6 -10.89 35.50 -39.62
N ARG A 7 -11.95 34.69 -39.39
CA ARG A 7 -12.79 34.43 -38.18
C ARG A 7 -14.22 34.21 -38.70
N GLY A 8 -15.06 33.29 -38.23
CA GLY A 8 -15.11 32.35 -37.13
C GLY A 8 -16.51 31.70 -37.22
N LEU A 9 -16.77 30.58 -36.53
CA LEU A 9 -18.15 30.15 -36.33
C LEU A 9 -18.28 29.38 -35.02
N ARG A 10 -19.18 29.88 -34.18
CA ARG A 10 -19.71 29.27 -32.98
C ARG A 10 -21.25 29.36 -33.09
N PHE A 11 -21.90 28.25 -32.74
CA PHE A 11 -23.30 28.04 -32.34
C PHE A 11 -24.45 28.16 -33.37
N ALA A 12 -25.10 27.01 -33.60
CA ALA A 12 -26.56 26.81 -33.68
C ALA A 12 -26.81 25.34 -33.26
N ALA A 13 -27.43 25.05 -32.11
CA ALA A 13 -28.87 25.02 -31.83
C ALA A 13 -29.60 23.87 -32.55
N LEU A 14 -30.03 22.86 -31.78
CA LEU A 14 -31.21 22.06 -32.12
C LEU A 14 -31.82 21.47 -30.85
N GLY A 15 -33.04 21.92 -30.56
CA GLY A 15 -33.90 21.43 -29.50
C GLY A 15 -34.92 20.41 -30.01
N THR A 16 -35.36 19.60 -29.06
CA THR A 16 -36.70 19.00 -28.88
C THR A 16 -37.31 18.11 -29.96
N LEU A 17 -37.53 16.84 -29.58
CA LEU A 17 -38.76 16.12 -29.87
C LEU A 17 -39.12 15.20 -28.69
N LEU A 18 -40.26 15.50 -28.08
CA LEU A 18 -40.97 14.75 -27.05
C LEU A 18 -41.87 13.71 -27.71
N ALA A 19 -41.90 12.49 -27.19
CA ALA A 19 -43.01 11.55 -27.40
C ALA A 19 -43.29 10.79 -26.10
N VAL A 20 -44.51 11.00 -25.58
CA VAL A 20 -45.15 10.34 -24.44
C VAL A 20 -45.93 9.14 -24.97
N PHE A 21 -45.87 7.96 -24.34
CA PHE A 21 -47.05 7.05 -24.23
C PHE A 21 -46.91 6.01 -23.10
N ALA A 22 -47.91 6.06 -22.21
CA ALA A 22 -48.59 5.04 -21.41
C ALA A 22 -47.82 3.97 -20.59
N LEU A 23 -48.03 4.04 -19.27
CA LEU A 23 -47.94 2.92 -18.33
C LEU A 23 -49.22 2.07 -18.39
N PRO A 24 -49.16 0.73 -18.29
CA PRO A 24 -50.28 -0.06 -17.83
C PRO A 24 -50.17 -0.35 -16.33
N ALA A 25 -51.35 -0.43 -15.71
CA ALA A 25 -51.59 -0.62 -14.29
C ALA A 25 -51.24 -2.02 -13.77
N TYR A 26 -50.94 -2.07 -12.48
CA TYR A 26 -50.85 -3.28 -11.66
C TYR A 26 -52.18 -4.04 -11.57
N ALA A 27 -52.10 -5.38 -11.60
CA ALA A 27 -53.05 -6.30 -10.96
C ALA A 27 -52.28 -7.53 -10.42
N ASP A 28 -52.74 -8.03 -9.27
CA ASP A 28 -52.05 -8.86 -8.27
C ASP A 28 -51.72 -10.33 -8.67
N ASP A 29 -50.56 -10.83 -8.22
CA ASP A 29 -50.41 -12.04 -7.35
C ASP A 29 -48.94 -12.15 -6.85
N PRO A 30 -48.66 -12.43 -5.55
CA PRO A 30 -47.31 -12.38 -4.98
C PRO A 30 -46.71 -13.78 -4.91
N THR A 31 -45.90 -14.14 -5.88
CA THR A 31 -44.85 -15.15 -5.66
C THR A 31 -43.52 -14.60 -6.17
N PRO A 32 -42.54 -14.34 -5.29
CA PRO A 32 -41.18 -14.07 -5.73
C PRO A 32 -40.68 -15.31 -6.49
N PRO A 33 -39.96 -15.16 -7.62
CA PRO A 33 -39.23 -16.28 -8.19
C PRO A 33 -38.31 -16.86 -7.10
N PRO A 34 -38.15 -18.19 -7.03
CA PRO A 34 -37.28 -18.79 -6.03
C PRO A 34 -35.89 -18.13 -6.12
N PRO A 35 -35.25 -17.79 -4.98
CA PRO A 35 -33.91 -17.24 -5.01
C PRO A 35 -33.03 -18.20 -5.81
N ALA A 36 -32.21 -17.62 -6.69
CA ALA A 36 -31.17 -18.35 -7.42
C ALA A 36 -30.51 -19.35 -6.47
N SER A 37 -30.49 -20.62 -6.89
CA SER A 37 -30.14 -21.75 -6.05
C SER A 37 -28.81 -21.53 -5.34
N VAL A 38 -28.78 -21.96 -4.09
CA VAL A 38 -27.70 -21.93 -3.07
C VAL A 38 -26.36 -22.54 -3.52
N THR A 39 -26.19 -22.90 -4.79
CA THR A 39 -24.99 -23.54 -5.35
C THR A 39 -23.98 -22.57 -5.97
N ASP A 40 -24.33 -21.32 -6.30
CA ASP A 40 -23.35 -20.32 -6.80
C ASP A 40 -22.65 -19.51 -5.68
N VAL A 41 -23.08 -19.67 -4.43
CA VAL A 41 -22.54 -18.94 -3.25
C VAL A 41 -21.39 -19.69 -2.56
N ASN A 42 -20.99 -20.85 -3.07
CA ASN A 42 -19.92 -21.68 -2.51
C ASN A 42 -18.50 -21.32 -3.02
N ARG A 43 -18.26 -20.07 -3.44
CA ARG A 43 -16.86 -19.63 -3.61
C ARG A 43 -16.26 -19.36 -2.23
N SER A 44 -15.18 -20.06 -1.90
CA SER A 44 -14.50 -19.82 -0.62
C SER A 44 -13.86 -18.43 -0.64
N LEU A 45 -13.75 -17.80 0.53
CA LEU A 45 -13.01 -16.54 0.69
C LEU A 45 -11.59 -16.65 0.13
N GLU A 46 -10.99 -17.84 0.24
CA GLU A 46 -9.67 -18.18 -0.29
C GLU A 46 -9.64 -18.18 -1.84
N GLN A 47 -10.69 -18.69 -2.51
CA GLN A 47 -10.81 -18.62 -3.97
C GLN A 47 -10.97 -17.18 -4.46
N LEU A 48 -11.81 -16.39 -3.78
CA LEU A 48 -11.97 -14.96 -4.11
C LEU A 48 -10.67 -14.17 -3.90
N GLN A 49 -9.90 -14.51 -2.86
CA GLN A 49 -8.58 -13.92 -2.61
C GLN A 49 -7.54 -14.34 -3.65
N ALA A 50 -7.54 -15.60 -4.09
CA ALA A 50 -6.63 -16.11 -5.12
C ALA A 50 -6.94 -15.49 -6.50
N GLU A 51 -8.22 -15.39 -6.87
CA GLU A 51 -8.68 -14.70 -8.09
C GLU A 51 -8.30 -13.22 -8.06
N ALA A 52 -8.52 -12.54 -6.92
CA ALA A 52 -8.11 -11.14 -6.75
C ALA A 52 -6.59 -10.97 -6.83
N ALA A 53 -5.81 -11.87 -6.24
CA ALA A 53 -4.35 -11.85 -6.32
C ALA A 53 -3.84 -12.11 -7.75
N ALA A 54 -4.46 -13.03 -8.49
CA ALA A 54 -4.10 -13.30 -9.88
C ALA A 54 -4.41 -12.11 -10.80
N VAL A 55 -5.56 -11.45 -10.60
CA VAL A 55 -5.93 -10.21 -11.30
C VAL A 55 -4.97 -9.08 -10.95
N GLN A 56 -4.57 -8.96 -9.68
CA GLN A 56 -3.59 -7.98 -9.24
C GLN A 56 -2.20 -8.25 -9.84
N ALA A 57 -1.77 -9.51 -9.94
CA ALA A 57 -0.49 -9.89 -10.54
C ALA A 57 -0.47 -9.60 -12.05
N ASP A 58 -1.53 -9.96 -12.77
CA ASP A 58 -1.66 -9.70 -14.21
C ASP A 58 -1.73 -8.18 -14.51
N PHE A 59 -2.44 -7.43 -13.67
CA PHE A 59 -2.48 -5.97 -13.75
C PHE A 59 -1.13 -5.32 -13.41
N ALA A 60 -0.41 -5.82 -12.40
CA ALA A 60 0.92 -5.34 -12.04
C ALA A 60 1.92 -5.58 -13.18
N LYS A 61 1.89 -6.75 -13.81
CA LYS A 61 2.71 -7.10 -14.97
C LYS A 61 2.47 -6.15 -16.15
N ALA A 62 1.21 -5.88 -16.48
CA ALA A 62 0.85 -4.94 -17.54
C ALA A 62 1.30 -3.50 -17.22
N THR A 63 1.19 -3.08 -15.95
CA THR A 63 1.60 -1.74 -15.48
C THR A 63 3.11 -1.55 -15.54
N ILE A 64 3.89 -2.56 -15.17
CA ILE A 64 5.35 -2.56 -15.30
C ILE A 64 5.76 -2.46 -16.77
N ALA A 65 5.14 -3.27 -17.64
CA ALA A 65 5.39 -3.23 -19.08
C ALA A 65 5.11 -1.84 -19.68
N TYR A 66 3.99 -1.22 -19.32
CA TYR A 66 3.65 0.14 -19.73
C TYR A 66 4.67 1.17 -19.21
N THR A 67 5.04 1.10 -17.94
CA THR A 67 6.00 2.03 -17.32
C THR A 67 7.37 1.96 -17.99
N ASN A 68 7.83 0.75 -18.31
CA ASN A 68 9.10 0.54 -19.01
C ASN A 68 9.04 1.06 -20.45
N ALA A 69 7.94 0.81 -21.17
CA ALA A 69 7.74 1.34 -22.51
C ALA A 69 7.66 2.88 -22.52
N LEU A 70 7.07 3.49 -21.49
CA LEU A 70 7.00 4.94 -21.34
C LEU A 70 8.39 5.56 -21.11
N LYS A 71 9.21 4.97 -20.24
CA LYS A 71 10.61 5.39 -20.03
C LYS A 71 11.42 5.28 -21.33
N ALA A 72 11.26 4.17 -22.07
CA ALA A 72 11.92 3.98 -23.35
C ALA A 72 11.48 5.03 -24.39
N ALA A 73 10.18 5.34 -24.47
CA ALA A 73 9.65 6.39 -25.35
C ALA A 73 10.21 7.78 -25.00
N GLN A 74 10.33 8.10 -23.71
CA GLN A 74 10.93 9.36 -23.25
C GLN A 74 12.41 9.48 -23.62
N ALA A 75 13.17 8.39 -23.46
CA ALA A 75 14.58 8.34 -23.84
C ALA A 75 14.76 8.48 -25.37
N ALA A 76 13.92 7.79 -26.15
CA ALA A 76 13.94 7.86 -27.61
C ALA A 76 13.56 9.26 -28.13
N GLU A 77 12.56 9.91 -27.51
CA GLU A 77 12.17 11.28 -27.84
C GLU A 77 13.31 12.29 -27.56
N ALA A 78 14.00 12.14 -26.43
CA ALA A 78 15.15 12.96 -26.09
C ALA A 78 16.31 12.77 -27.09
N ALA A 79 16.57 11.53 -27.51
CA ALA A 79 17.57 11.21 -28.53
C ALA A 79 17.20 11.79 -29.90
N ALA A 80 15.95 11.65 -30.34
CA ALA A 80 15.46 12.21 -31.59
C ALA A 80 15.60 13.74 -31.64
N LYS A 81 15.20 14.42 -30.56
CA LYS A 81 15.32 15.88 -30.46
C LYS A 81 16.78 16.36 -30.53
N LYS A 82 17.69 15.59 -29.91
CA LYS A 82 19.14 15.85 -29.99
C LYS A 82 19.63 15.69 -31.44
N ALA A 83 19.26 14.60 -32.11
CA ALA A 83 19.65 14.34 -33.50
C ALA A 83 19.10 15.40 -34.49
N GLU A 84 17.85 15.84 -34.31
CA GLU A 84 17.25 16.93 -35.11
C GLU A 84 17.97 18.27 -34.94
N THR A 85 18.41 18.56 -33.71
CA THR A 85 19.21 19.76 -33.42
C THR A 85 20.56 19.68 -34.15
N SER A 86 21.23 18.53 -34.08
CA SER A 86 22.48 18.29 -34.82
C SER A 86 22.28 18.39 -36.34
N ALA A 87 21.21 17.82 -36.90
CA ALA A 87 20.90 17.91 -38.31
C ALA A 87 20.66 19.36 -38.78
N THR A 88 19.98 20.15 -37.96
CA THR A 88 19.75 21.58 -38.22
C THR A 88 21.07 22.35 -38.23
N ALA A 89 21.97 22.06 -37.29
CA ALA A 89 23.30 22.66 -37.23
C ALA A 89 24.17 22.28 -38.44
N SER A 90 24.19 21.00 -38.83
CA SER A 90 24.95 20.52 -39.99
C SER A 90 24.43 21.12 -41.30
N LYS A 91 23.11 21.28 -41.45
CA LYS A 91 22.52 21.98 -42.59
C LYS A 91 22.96 23.45 -42.66
N GLY A 92 22.97 24.15 -41.51
CA GLY A 92 23.44 25.53 -41.45
C GLY A 92 24.90 25.70 -41.91
N LYS A 93 25.78 24.75 -41.56
CA LYS A 93 27.17 24.71 -42.04
C LYS A 93 27.25 24.46 -43.55
N ALA A 94 26.48 23.51 -44.08
CA ALA A 94 26.44 23.24 -45.52
C ALA A 94 25.96 24.47 -46.32
N ASP A 95 24.91 25.15 -45.86
CA ASP A 95 24.39 26.38 -46.48
C ASP A 95 25.42 27.54 -46.41
N GLU A 96 26.29 27.57 -45.40
CA GLU A 96 27.39 28.54 -45.32
C GLU A 96 28.52 28.22 -46.32
N GLU A 97 28.98 26.97 -46.38
CA GLU A 97 30.03 26.57 -47.33
C GLU A 97 29.58 26.72 -48.78
N ARG A 98 28.29 26.46 -49.07
CA ARG A 98 27.68 26.69 -50.38
C ARG A 98 27.67 28.18 -50.75
N ARG A 99 27.38 29.08 -49.79
CA ARG A 99 27.47 30.53 -50.01
C ARG A 99 28.90 30.98 -50.30
N ARG A 100 29.89 30.46 -49.56
CA ARG A 100 31.32 30.74 -49.81
C ARG A 100 31.76 30.30 -51.20
N LEU A 101 31.38 29.10 -51.63
CA LEU A 101 31.64 28.60 -52.98
C LEU A 101 30.99 29.49 -54.06
N GLY A 102 29.75 29.92 -53.83
CA GLY A 102 29.03 30.84 -54.73
C GLY A 102 29.75 32.17 -54.92
N LEU A 103 30.28 32.76 -53.84
CA LEU A 103 31.06 34.01 -53.89
C LEU A 103 32.36 33.85 -54.70
N LEU A 104 33.12 32.77 -54.49
CA LEU A 104 34.33 32.47 -55.28
C LEU A 104 34.01 32.29 -56.76
N THR A 105 32.85 31.69 -57.07
CA THR A 105 32.41 31.47 -58.44
C THR A 105 32.06 32.78 -59.15
N VAL A 106 31.40 33.71 -58.45
CA VAL A 106 31.13 35.06 -58.94
C VAL A 106 32.43 35.84 -59.17
N GLN A 107 33.38 35.75 -58.23
CA GLN A 107 34.68 36.40 -58.35
C GLN A 107 35.45 35.91 -59.58
N ALA A 108 35.51 34.58 -59.79
CA ALA A 108 36.14 33.99 -60.97
C ALA A 108 35.53 34.53 -62.27
N TYR A 109 34.19 34.58 -62.35
CA TYR A 109 33.45 35.10 -63.50
C TYR A 109 33.76 36.58 -63.79
N GLN A 110 33.78 37.43 -62.75
CA GLN A 110 34.10 38.86 -62.89
C GLN A 110 35.54 39.12 -63.36
N THR A 111 36.47 38.24 -63.01
CA THR A 111 37.88 38.35 -63.43
C THR A 111 38.19 37.75 -64.80
N GLY A 112 37.18 37.25 -65.52
CA GLY A 112 37.38 36.60 -66.83
C GLY A 112 38.13 35.26 -66.75
N ILE A 113 38.18 34.65 -65.57
CA ILE A 113 38.84 33.37 -65.34
C ILE A 113 37.80 32.26 -65.51
N PRO A 114 38.03 31.24 -66.38
CA PRO A 114 37.10 30.14 -66.54
C PRO A 114 36.87 29.41 -65.21
N THR A 115 35.60 29.20 -64.85
CA THR A 115 35.25 28.34 -63.72
C THR A 115 35.72 26.91 -63.99
N VAL A 116 36.11 26.18 -62.94
CA VAL A 116 36.75 24.84 -62.97
C VAL A 116 35.98 23.78 -63.78
N MET A 117 34.72 23.99 -64.19
CA MET A 117 33.97 23.10 -65.08
C MET A 117 34.34 23.20 -66.59
N GLY A 118 35.36 23.99 -66.98
CA GLY A 118 35.78 24.10 -68.40
C GLY A 118 37.25 24.45 -68.66
N ALA A 119 38.11 24.35 -67.64
CA ALA A 119 39.47 24.91 -67.67
C ALA A 119 40.44 24.23 -68.65
N GLU A 120 40.13 23.03 -69.18
CA GLU A 120 41.03 22.38 -70.15
C GLU A 120 40.90 22.96 -71.57
N SER A 121 39.88 23.76 -71.88
CA SER A 121 39.57 24.12 -73.27
C SER A 121 40.04 25.49 -73.77
N MET A 122 40.70 26.33 -72.95
CA MET A 122 41.02 27.72 -73.35
C MET A 122 42.41 28.25 -73.02
N LEU A 123 43.36 27.40 -72.62
CA LEU A 123 44.78 27.76 -72.42
C LEU A 123 45.47 28.33 -73.69
N TRP A 124 44.80 28.34 -74.84
CA TRP A 124 45.31 28.87 -76.12
C TRP A 124 44.72 30.22 -76.57
N SER A 125 43.78 30.84 -75.82
CA SER A 125 43.01 32.00 -76.33
C SER A 125 43.38 33.39 -75.78
N LEU A 126 44.27 33.50 -74.79
CA LEU A 126 44.62 34.79 -74.15
C LEU A 126 45.98 35.38 -74.56
N ALA A 127 46.59 34.88 -75.64
CA ALA A 127 47.85 35.42 -76.17
C ALA A 127 47.85 36.89 -76.68
N PRO A 128 46.74 37.57 -77.06
CA PRO A 128 46.88 38.88 -77.74
C PRO A 128 46.77 40.17 -76.89
N ILE A 129 46.68 40.15 -75.54
CA ILE A 129 46.44 41.40 -74.76
C ILE A 129 47.25 41.52 -73.46
N ALA A 130 48.57 41.32 -73.52
CA ALA A 130 49.47 41.63 -72.40
C ALA A 130 50.65 42.48 -72.90
N GLU A 131 50.97 43.56 -72.18
CA GLU A 131 52.00 44.52 -72.61
C GLU A 131 53.44 44.09 -72.21
N ASN A 132 53.61 43.06 -71.37
CA ASN A 132 54.90 42.40 -71.08
C ASN A 132 54.78 40.96 -70.53
N LEU A 133 55.91 40.23 -70.49
CA LEU A 133 56.00 38.83 -70.01
C LEU A 133 55.71 38.62 -68.51
N GLN A 134 55.95 39.63 -67.67
CA GLN A 134 55.71 39.55 -66.22
C GLN A 134 54.20 39.56 -65.92
N GLU A 135 53.43 40.37 -66.64
CA GLU A 135 51.97 40.43 -66.53
C GLU A 135 51.30 39.10 -66.92
N ILE A 136 51.86 38.39 -67.91
CA ILE A 136 51.40 37.05 -68.31
C ILE A 136 51.67 36.03 -67.20
N ALA A 137 52.86 36.05 -66.59
CA ALA A 137 53.24 35.15 -65.51
C ALA A 137 52.43 35.40 -64.22
N ASP A 138 52.16 36.66 -63.90
CA ASP A 138 51.34 37.05 -62.75
C ASP A 138 49.88 36.64 -62.95
N ARG A 139 49.33 36.82 -64.16
CA ARG A 139 47.98 36.34 -64.52
C ARG A 139 47.88 34.81 -64.50
N GLN A 140 48.89 34.08 -65.00
CA GLN A 140 48.93 32.61 -64.92
C GLN A 140 48.98 32.12 -63.47
N THR A 141 49.78 32.77 -62.62
CA THR A 141 49.88 32.45 -61.19
C THR A 141 48.56 32.69 -60.47
N ALA A 142 47.90 33.81 -60.75
CA ALA A 142 46.59 34.14 -60.20
C ALA A 142 45.50 33.12 -60.62
N ILE A 143 45.51 32.69 -61.90
CA ILE A 143 44.60 31.66 -62.43
C ILE A 143 44.81 30.32 -61.71
N GLN A 144 46.07 29.89 -61.53
CA GLN A 144 46.38 28.63 -60.84
C GLN A 144 45.98 28.65 -59.36
N GLN A 145 46.21 29.77 -58.65
CA GLN A 145 45.84 29.92 -57.24
C GLN A 145 44.31 29.99 -57.03
N LEU A 146 43.59 30.70 -57.91
CA LEU A 146 42.13 30.77 -57.85
C LEU A 146 41.49 29.42 -58.19
N GLY A 147 42.02 28.69 -59.17
CA GLY A 147 41.56 27.35 -59.52
C GLY A 147 41.75 26.34 -58.39
N SER A 148 42.93 26.31 -57.76
CA SER A 148 43.20 25.40 -56.62
C SER A 148 42.32 25.73 -55.41
N THR A 149 42.15 27.00 -55.08
CA THR A 149 41.26 27.46 -54.00
C THR A 149 39.80 27.09 -54.25
N GLN A 150 39.32 27.24 -55.49
CA GLN A 150 37.95 26.87 -55.87
C GLN A 150 37.72 25.35 -55.77
N VAL A 151 38.70 24.52 -56.16
CA VAL A 151 38.64 23.06 -56.01
C VAL A 151 38.57 22.64 -54.54
N THR A 152 39.42 23.21 -53.68
CA THR A 152 39.41 22.93 -52.23
C THR A 152 38.10 23.36 -51.58
N GLN A 153 37.57 24.54 -51.93
CA GLN A 153 36.29 25.01 -51.41
C GLN A 153 35.12 24.15 -51.90
N TYR A 154 35.15 23.68 -53.15
CA TYR A 154 34.16 22.74 -53.69
C TYR A 154 34.17 21.41 -52.92
N GLN A 155 35.34 20.84 -52.67
CA GLN A 155 35.48 19.62 -51.87
C GLN A 155 34.96 19.81 -50.44
N THR A 156 35.22 20.98 -49.84
CA THR A 156 34.74 21.33 -48.49
C THR A 156 33.20 21.47 -48.45
N ALA A 157 32.60 22.13 -49.45
CA ALA A 157 31.16 22.25 -49.56
C ALA A 157 30.50 20.88 -49.78
N MET A 158 31.06 20.03 -50.64
CA MET A 158 30.57 18.66 -50.86
C MET A 158 30.67 17.79 -49.60
N ALA A 159 31.75 17.90 -48.83
CA ALA A 159 31.90 17.19 -47.56
C ALA A 159 30.85 17.65 -46.53
N ALA A 160 30.59 18.96 -46.44
CA ALA A 160 29.56 19.52 -45.56
C ALA A 160 28.14 19.09 -45.95
N GLU A 161 27.83 19.03 -47.26
CA GLU A 161 26.55 18.51 -47.77
C GLU A 161 26.36 17.02 -47.45
N ASN A 162 27.41 16.20 -47.62
CA ASN A 162 27.38 14.78 -47.28
C ASN A 162 27.17 14.55 -45.77
N GLU A 163 27.81 15.37 -44.91
CA GLU A 163 27.60 15.37 -43.46
C GLU A 163 26.16 15.78 -43.09
N ALA A 164 25.64 16.84 -43.71
CA ALA A 164 24.25 17.26 -43.50
C ALA A 164 23.24 16.19 -43.94
N GLY A 165 23.52 15.49 -45.05
CA GLY A 165 22.73 14.36 -45.53
C GLY A 165 22.72 13.18 -44.54
N ARG A 166 23.89 12.82 -44.00
CA ARG A 166 24.01 11.77 -42.97
C ARG A 166 23.28 12.15 -41.68
N ALA A 167 23.49 13.36 -41.16
CA ALA A 167 22.84 13.84 -39.95
C ALA A 167 21.30 13.92 -40.10
N LYS A 168 20.81 14.29 -41.29
CA LYS A 168 19.37 14.27 -41.61
C LYS A 168 18.80 12.85 -41.63
N SER A 169 19.51 11.90 -42.21
CA SER A 169 19.11 10.49 -42.24
C SER A 169 19.08 9.89 -40.83
N GLU A 170 20.08 10.18 -40.01
CA GLU A 170 20.15 9.77 -38.61
C GLU A 170 18.98 10.36 -37.79
N ALA A 171 18.70 11.67 -37.94
CA ALA A 171 17.57 12.31 -37.28
C ALA A 171 16.23 11.68 -37.70
N ALA A 172 16.05 11.36 -38.98
CA ALA A 172 14.85 10.69 -39.47
C ALA A 172 14.70 9.28 -38.88
N SER A 173 15.79 8.52 -38.79
CA SER A 173 15.83 7.20 -38.16
C SER A 173 15.48 7.27 -36.66
N MET A 174 16.11 8.18 -35.92
CA MET A 174 15.84 8.38 -34.49
C MET A 174 14.40 8.83 -34.22
N ARG A 175 13.85 9.69 -35.08
CA ARG A 175 12.44 10.10 -35.00
C ARG A 175 11.50 8.94 -35.29
N ALA A 176 11.81 8.08 -36.26
CA ALA A 176 11.03 6.87 -36.52
C ALA A 176 11.02 5.92 -35.31
N ALA A 177 12.19 5.71 -34.68
CA ALA A 177 12.31 4.91 -33.46
C ALA A 177 11.53 5.51 -32.28
N ALA A 178 11.55 6.84 -32.11
CA ALA A 178 10.76 7.53 -31.09
C ALA A 178 9.25 7.35 -31.31
N ASN A 179 8.78 7.46 -32.55
CA ASN A 179 7.38 7.23 -32.91
C ASN A 179 6.94 5.79 -32.63
N GLU A 180 7.79 4.81 -32.94
CA GLU A 180 7.53 3.39 -32.66
C GLU A 180 7.45 3.12 -31.14
N ALA A 181 8.40 3.65 -30.36
CA ALA A 181 8.40 3.54 -28.92
C ALA A 181 7.15 4.19 -28.29
N ALA A 182 6.73 5.35 -28.80
CA ALA A 182 5.51 6.02 -28.36
C ALA A 182 4.24 5.22 -28.72
N ALA A 183 4.19 4.61 -29.90
CA ALA A 183 3.09 3.74 -30.31
C ALA A 183 2.97 2.50 -29.40
N LYS A 184 4.11 1.88 -29.07
CA LYS A 184 4.18 0.74 -28.13
C LYS A 184 3.71 1.12 -26.72
N ALA A 185 4.16 2.28 -26.22
CA ALA A 185 3.70 2.78 -24.92
C ALA A 185 2.19 3.06 -24.92
N LYS A 186 1.64 3.59 -26.02
CA LYS A 186 0.20 3.83 -26.18
C LYS A 186 -0.60 2.52 -26.21
N GLN A 187 -0.12 1.49 -26.92
CA GLN A 187 -0.76 0.18 -26.96
C GLN A 187 -0.81 -0.46 -25.56
N LEU A 188 0.31 -0.47 -24.85
CA LEU A 188 0.39 -1.01 -23.49
C LEU A 188 -0.48 -0.20 -22.51
N SER A 189 -0.62 1.12 -22.72
CA SER A 189 -1.55 1.94 -21.94
C SER A 189 -3.00 1.49 -22.13
N GLN A 190 -3.41 1.15 -23.35
CA GLN A 190 -4.75 0.64 -23.64
C GLN A 190 -4.97 -0.74 -23.03
N GLU A 191 -3.97 -1.61 -23.05
CA GLU A 191 -4.02 -2.92 -22.39
C GLU A 191 -4.19 -2.78 -20.87
N VAL A 192 -3.42 -1.88 -20.23
CA VAL A 192 -3.59 -1.55 -18.81
C VAL A 192 -4.99 -1.01 -18.52
N GLN A 193 -5.55 -0.16 -19.40
CA GLN A 193 -6.93 0.33 -19.25
C GLN A 193 -7.98 -0.78 -19.36
N GLN A 194 -7.82 -1.71 -20.31
CA GLN A 194 -8.74 -2.84 -20.48
C GLN A 194 -8.66 -3.82 -19.30
N LYS A 195 -7.45 -4.15 -18.84
CA LYS A 195 -7.24 -4.99 -17.65
C LYS A 195 -7.77 -4.30 -16.39
N ALA A 196 -7.61 -2.99 -16.25
CA ALA A 196 -8.20 -2.21 -15.16
C ALA A 196 -9.74 -2.21 -15.19
N ALA A 197 -10.34 -2.09 -16.37
CA ALA A 197 -11.79 -2.15 -16.54
C ALA A 197 -12.35 -3.54 -16.21
N GLY A 198 -11.69 -4.61 -16.67
CA GLY A 198 -12.04 -5.99 -16.32
C GLY A 198 -11.89 -6.28 -14.83
N ALA A 199 -10.81 -5.79 -14.21
CA ALA A 199 -10.62 -5.87 -12.76
C ALA A 199 -11.70 -5.10 -12.00
N SER A 200 -12.11 -3.92 -12.50
CA SER A 200 -13.17 -3.11 -11.86
C SER A 200 -14.53 -3.80 -11.92
N LEU A 201 -14.89 -4.42 -13.05
CA LEU A 201 -16.13 -5.20 -13.17
C LEU A 201 -16.14 -6.45 -12.27
N MET A 202 -15.01 -7.16 -12.18
CA MET A 202 -14.88 -8.26 -11.21
C MET A 202 -14.93 -7.76 -9.77
N MET A 203 -14.33 -6.61 -9.46
CA MET A 203 -14.39 -6.02 -8.13
C MET A 203 -15.77 -5.48 -7.78
N GLU A 204 -16.56 -4.97 -8.73
CA GLU A 204 -17.95 -4.57 -8.53
C GLU A 204 -18.86 -5.79 -8.28
N SER A 205 -18.65 -6.88 -9.02
CA SER A 205 -19.30 -8.17 -8.74
C SER A 205 -18.93 -8.69 -7.34
N GLN A 206 -17.63 -8.65 -6.99
CA GLN A 206 -17.15 -9.03 -5.66
C GLN A 206 -17.63 -8.05 -4.58
N TYR A 207 -17.89 -6.78 -4.89
CA TYR A 207 -18.40 -5.77 -3.97
C TYR A 207 -19.87 -6.03 -3.60
N ALA A 208 -20.70 -6.44 -4.57
CA ALA A 208 -22.06 -6.91 -4.30
C ALA A 208 -22.05 -8.17 -3.41
N ASP A 209 -21.12 -9.09 -3.64
CA ASP A 209 -20.91 -10.27 -2.81
C ASP A 209 -20.34 -9.92 -1.41
N LEU A 210 -19.51 -8.87 -1.30
CA LEU A 210 -18.88 -8.40 -0.06
C LEU A 210 -19.81 -7.57 0.83
N ASP A 211 -20.73 -6.78 0.27
CA ASP A 211 -21.79 -6.12 1.05
C ASP A 211 -22.73 -7.18 1.64
N GLY A 212 -23.03 -8.23 0.86
CA GLY A 212 -23.65 -9.46 1.35
C GLY A 212 -22.82 -10.14 2.45
N ALA A 213 -21.51 -10.28 2.26
CA ALA A 213 -20.60 -10.91 3.24
C ALA A 213 -20.38 -10.08 4.51
N SER A 214 -20.46 -8.74 4.44
CA SER A 214 -20.34 -7.81 5.57
C SER A 214 -21.62 -7.80 6.42
N ALA A 215 -22.78 -7.79 5.76
CA ALA A 215 -24.07 -8.00 6.41
C ALA A 215 -24.13 -9.39 7.05
N LEU A 216 -23.70 -10.43 6.34
CA LEU A 216 -23.59 -11.79 6.86
C LEU A 216 -22.58 -11.89 8.00
N SER A 217 -21.41 -11.24 7.93
CA SER A 217 -20.42 -11.24 9.01
C SER A 217 -20.97 -10.58 10.28
N LYS A 218 -21.71 -9.48 10.14
CA LYS A 218 -22.43 -8.85 11.26
C LYS A 218 -23.53 -9.77 11.81
N GLN A 219 -24.32 -10.41 10.94
CA GLN A 219 -25.34 -11.37 11.35
C GLN A 219 -24.73 -12.59 12.07
N LEU A 220 -23.64 -13.15 11.56
CA LEU A 220 -22.90 -14.25 12.18
C LEU A 220 -22.30 -13.83 13.53
N GLN A 221 -21.81 -12.59 13.65
CA GLN A 221 -21.33 -12.05 14.92
C GLN A 221 -22.46 -11.88 15.93
N LEU A 222 -23.63 -11.38 15.50
CA LEU A 222 -24.82 -11.27 16.34
C LEU A 222 -25.34 -12.65 16.76
N ALA A 223 -25.37 -13.61 15.84
CA ALA A 223 -25.75 -14.99 16.11
C ALA A 223 -24.80 -15.64 17.12
N ARG A 224 -23.48 -15.45 16.98
CA ARG A 224 -22.49 -15.93 17.97
C ARG A 224 -22.72 -15.31 19.35
N ASN A 225 -22.93 -14.00 19.40
CA ASN A 225 -23.23 -13.28 20.65
C ASN A 225 -24.48 -13.88 21.34
N GLN A 226 -25.56 -14.09 20.58
CA GLN A 226 -26.81 -14.66 21.07
C GLN A 226 -26.65 -16.11 21.52
N GLN A 227 -25.95 -16.94 20.75
CA GLN A 227 -25.70 -18.35 21.12
C GLN A 227 -24.89 -18.47 22.40
N ALA A 228 -23.85 -17.66 22.58
CA ALA A 228 -23.06 -17.65 23.80
C ALA A 228 -23.88 -17.19 25.01
N LEU A 229 -24.72 -16.16 24.85
CA LEU A 229 -25.64 -15.71 25.89
C LEU A 229 -26.65 -16.81 26.26
N ALA A 230 -27.24 -17.48 25.27
CA ALA A 230 -28.18 -18.58 25.49
C ALA A 230 -27.53 -19.75 26.25
N ARG A 231 -26.29 -20.13 25.89
CA ARG A 231 -25.50 -21.14 26.64
C ARG A 231 -25.28 -20.73 28.09
N TRP A 232 -24.96 -19.46 28.32
CA TRP A 232 -24.78 -18.94 29.67
C TRP A 232 -26.08 -18.93 30.48
N GLN A 233 -27.20 -18.53 29.88
CA GLN A 233 -28.52 -18.58 30.52
C GLN A 233 -28.95 -20.02 30.86
N ALA A 234 -28.64 -20.98 29.99
CA ALA A 234 -28.87 -22.40 30.26
C ALA A 234 -28.09 -22.88 31.49
N TYR A 235 -26.82 -22.46 31.61
CA TYR A 235 -26.00 -22.74 32.80
C TYR A 235 -26.62 -22.17 34.08
N LEU A 236 -27.07 -20.91 34.06
CA LEU A 236 -27.74 -20.28 35.22
C LEU A 236 -29.04 -21.02 35.60
N THR A 237 -29.78 -21.50 34.60
CA THR A 237 -31.01 -22.28 34.79
C THR A 237 -30.71 -23.64 35.40
N GLU A 238 -29.61 -24.28 35.01
CA GLU A 238 -29.16 -25.56 35.60
C GLU A 238 -28.83 -25.38 37.09
N LEU A 239 -28.11 -24.31 37.46
CA LEU A 239 -27.83 -23.99 38.86
C LEU A 239 -29.12 -23.78 39.68
N ALA A 240 -30.06 -23.00 39.15
CA ALA A 240 -31.33 -22.71 39.82
C ALA A 240 -32.17 -23.99 40.00
N THR A 241 -32.24 -24.84 38.97
CA THR A 241 -32.95 -26.14 39.01
C THR A 241 -32.33 -27.08 40.05
N ALA A 242 -31.00 -27.08 40.15
CA ALA A 242 -30.28 -27.83 41.17
C ALA A 242 -30.42 -27.25 42.58
N LYS A 243 -31.09 -26.09 42.74
CA LYS A 243 -31.23 -25.32 43.98
C LYS A 243 -29.87 -24.92 44.57
N ILE A 244 -28.89 -24.67 43.71
CA ILE A 244 -27.55 -24.24 44.12
C ILE A 244 -27.56 -22.72 44.26
N THR A 245 -27.30 -22.24 45.47
CA THR A 245 -26.89 -20.84 45.66
C THR A 245 -25.37 -20.78 45.47
N PRO A 246 -24.86 -20.05 44.47
CA PRO A 246 -23.41 -19.97 44.23
C PRO A 246 -22.69 -19.45 45.49
N PRO A 247 -21.69 -20.18 46.00
CA PRO A 247 -20.94 -19.76 47.18
C PRO A 247 -19.96 -18.63 46.82
N ALA A 248 -19.50 -17.89 47.83
CA ALA A 248 -18.47 -16.87 47.65
C ALA A 248 -17.13 -17.49 47.22
N ALA A 249 -16.33 -16.75 46.46
CA ALA A 249 -15.02 -17.17 45.96
C ALA A 249 -14.11 -17.76 47.05
N ALA A 250 -14.11 -17.17 48.25
CA ALA A 250 -13.33 -17.64 49.38
C ALA A 250 -13.64 -19.10 49.78
N ALA A 251 -14.90 -19.53 49.63
CA ALA A 251 -15.34 -20.88 49.97
C ALA A 251 -14.93 -21.94 48.93
N LEU A 252 -14.60 -21.52 47.69
CA LEU A 252 -14.19 -22.43 46.61
C LEU A 252 -12.67 -22.43 46.36
N LYS A 253 -11.92 -21.59 47.07
CA LYS A 253 -10.48 -21.41 46.83
C LYS A 253 -9.66 -22.66 47.11
N ASN A 254 -10.02 -23.44 48.14
CA ASN A 254 -9.33 -24.67 48.52
C ASN A 254 -10.17 -25.90 48.12
N PRO A 255 -9.77 -26.67 47.08
CA PRO A 255 -10.49 -27.86 46.65
C PRO A 255 -10.62 -28.94 47.74
N ALA A 256 -9.74 -28.96 48.74
CA ALA A 256 -9.80 -29.93 49.85
C ALA A 256 -10.80 -29.53 50.95
N ARG A 257 -11.37 -28.32 50.91
CA ARG A 257 -12.27 -27.78 51.94
C ARG A 257 -13.45 -27.05 51.29
N LEU A 258 -14.36 -27.82 50.69
CA LEU A 258 -15.54 -27.29 50.00
C LEU A 258 -16.78 -27.30 50.91
N PRO A 259 -17.77 -26.41 50.65
CA PRO A 259 -19.07 -26.47 51.31
C PRO A 259 -19.74 -27.83 51.19
N ALA A 260 -20.57 -28.19 52.17
CA ALA A 260 -21.28 -29.46 52.20
C ALA A 260 -22.09 -29.70 50.91
N GLY A 261 -21.97 -30.91 50.36
CA GLY A 261 -22.62 -31.30 49.10
C GLY A 261 -21.85 -30.94 47.83
N LEU A 262 -20.77 -30.15 47.91
CA LEU A 262 -19.89 -29.87 46.78
C LEU A 262 -18.66 -30.78 46.80
N VAL A 263 -18.22 -31.18 45.61
CA VAL A 263 -17.01 -31.97 45.38
C VAL A 263 -16.03 -31.18 44.49
N PRO A 264 -14.73 -31.52 44.49
CA PRO A 264 -13.76 -30.85 43.63
C PRO A 264 -14.15 -31.00 42.15
N LEU A 265 -14.18 -29.88 41.42
CA LEU A 265 -14.22 -29.95 39.95
C LEU A 265 -12.86 -30.45 39.48
N THR A 266 -12.82 -31.55 38.72
CA THR A 266 -11.57 -32.07 38.17
C THR A 266 -11.53 -31.95 36.64
N ARG A 267 -10.33 -31.70 36.09
CA ARG A 267 -10.03 -31.83 34.66
C ARG A 267 -8.79 -32.71 34.50
N ALA A 268 -8.89 -33.75 33.70
CA ALA A 268 -7.85 -34.77 33.55
C ALA A 268 -7.34 -35.32 34.91
N GLY A 269 -8.26 -35.54 35.85
CA GLY A 269 -7.93 -36.03 37.20
C GLY A 269 -7.36 -34.99 38.17
N VAL A 270 -7.11 -33.75 37.73
CA VAL A 270 -6.54 -32.68 38.56
C VAL A 270 -7.64 -31.73 39.05
N PRO A 271 -7.74 -31.44 40.37
CA PRO A 271 -8.67 -30.44 40.89
C PRO A 271 -8.44 -29.05 40.28
N VAL A 272 -9.52 -28.35 39.95
CA VAL A 272 -9.53 -26.99 39.42
C VAL A 272 -9.77 -26.00 40.59
N PRO A 273 -8.76 -25.22 41.01
CA PRO A 273 -8.90 -24.31 42.15
C PRO A 273 -9.92 -23.19 41.87
N GLY A 274 -10.75 -22.80 42.84
CA GLY A 274 -11.70 -21.71 42.65
C GLY A 274 -12.97 -22.09 41.86
N ALA A 275 -13.22 -23.39 41.71
CA ALA A 275 -14.49 -23.93 41.25
C ALA A 275 -14.77 -25.28 41.94
N ALA A 276 -16.04 -25.67 41.96
CA ALA A 276 -16.48 -26.95 42.50
C ALA A 276 -17.48 -27.61 41.55
N ALA A 277 -17.93 -28.81 41.92
CA ALA A 277 -18.98 -29.51 41.23
C ALA A 277 -20.04 -30.01 42.23
N LEU A 278 -21.29 -30.10 41.78
CA LEU A 278 -22.34 -30.86 42.46
C LEU A 278 -22.61 -32.11 41.64
N VAL A 279 -22.57 -33.28 42.28
CA VAL A 279 -22.95 -34.55 41.63
C VAL A 279 -24.34 -34.94 42.14
N ARG A 280 -25.34 -34.96 41.24
CA ARG A 280 -26.72 -35.33 41.57
C ARG A 280 -27.33 -36.17 40.45
N GLY A 281 -27.82 -37.36 40.79
CA GLY A 281 -28.45 -38.26 39.81
C GLY A 281 -27.55 -38.64 38.63
N GLY A 282 -26.25 -38.81 38.88
CA GLY A 282 -25.25 -39.13 37.84
C GLY A 282 -24.83 -37.96 36.94
N ARG A 283 -25.40 -36.76 37.13
CA ARG A 283 -25.00 -35.54 36.42
C ARG A 283 -24.09 -34.68 37.30
N THR A 284 -23.04 -34.16 36.69
CA THR A 284 -22.07 -33.25 37.33
C THR A 284 -22.35 -31.83 36.88
N VAL A 285 -22.79 -30.97 37.80
CA VAL A 285 -23.05 -29.54 37.55
C VAL A 285 -21.85 -28.73 38.04
N LYS A 286 -21.30 -27.89 37.16
CA LYS A 286 -20.19 -26.98 37.50
C LYS A 286 -20.68 -25.85 38.42
N VAL A 287 -20.02 -25.63 39.54
CA VAL A 287 -20.36 -24.56 40.49
C VAL A 287 -19.23 -23.52 40.50
N LEU A 288 -19.53 -22.36 39.91
CA LEU A 288 -18.65 -21.19 39.89
C LEU A 288 -18.93 -20.28 41.11
N PRO A 289 -17.94 -19.46 41.55
CA PRO A 289 -18.15 -18.45 42.57
C PRO A 289 -19.25 -17.44 42.19
N ALA A 290 -19.96 -16.92 43.20
CA ALA A 290 -20.96 -15.88 43.01
C ALA A 290 -20.39 -14.62 42.32
N GLU A 291 -19.16 -14.24 42.65
CA GLU A 291 -18.43 -13.12 42.06
C GLU A 291 -18.16 -13.36 40.57
N THR A 292 -17.74 -14.58 40.20
CA THR A 292 -17.52 -14.98 38.82
C THR A 292 -18.81 -14.91 38.00
N ILE A 293 -19.92 -15.44 38.52
CA ILE A 293 -21.22 -15.42 37.84
C ILE A 293 -21.66 -13.98 37.59
N ARG A 294 -21.53 -13.09 38.58
CA ARG A 294 -21.87 -11.68 38.44
C ARG A 294 -20.96 -10.97 37.43
N ALA A 295 -19.68 -11.30 37.41
CA ALA A 295 -18.75 -10.72 36.44
C ALA A 295 -19.07 -11.14 35.00
N VAL A 296 -19.40 -12.41 34.77
CA VAL A 296 -19.81 -12.91 33.45
C VAL A 296 -21.16 -12.31 33.02
N ASN A 297 -22.14 -12.20 33.93
CA ASN A 297 -23.41 -11.49 33.67
C ASN A 297 -23.15 -10.04 33.24
N GLN A 298 -22.29 -9.34 33.96
CA GLN A 298 -21.94 -7.97 33.64
C GLN A 298 -21.23 -7.89 32.28
N ALA A 299 -20.33 -8.81 31.96
CA ALA A 299 -19.69 -8.89 30.65
C ALA A 299 -20.70 -9.08 29.50
N PHE A 300 -21.69 -9.96 29.66
CA PHE A 300 -22.77 -10.14 28.69
C PHE A 300 -23.61 -8.87 28.50
N SER A 301 -23.82 -8.07 29.55
CA SER A 301 -24.54 -6.78 29.46
C SER A 301 -23.82 -5.74 28.58
N LEU A 302 -22.52 -5.92 28.34
CA LEU A 302 -21.71 -5.05 27.50
C LEU A 302 -21.79 -5.42 26.01
N LEU A 303 -22.32 -6.58 25.63
CA LEU A 303 -22.33 -7.02 24.24
C LEU A 303 -23.03 -6.01 23.32
N GLY A 304 -22.41 -5.72 22.18
CA GLY A 304 -22.88 -4.75 21.21
C GLY A 304 -22.60 -3.29 21.57
N LYS A 305 -22.06 -2.99 22.76
CA LYS A 305 -21.63 -1.62 23.10
C LYS A 305 -20.46 -1.21 22.20
N PRO A 306 -20.41 0.06 21.75
CA PRO A 306 -19.36 0.53 20.85
C PRO A 306 -17.96 0.36 21.44
N TYR A 307 -17.00 0.04 20.58
CA TYR A 307 -15.58 0.11 20.93
C TYR A 307 -15.11 1.55 21.07
N GLY A 308 -14.26 1.81 22.05
CA GLY A 308 -13.58 3.10 22.24
C GLY A 308 -12.15 2.92 22.74
N VAL A 309 -11.21 3.66 22.17
CA VAL A 309 -9.80 3.60 22.57
C VAL A 309 -9.66 4.04 24.02
N ALA A 310 -9.09 3.18 24.87
CA ALA A 310 -8.95 3.40 26.32
C ALA A 310 -10.26 3.73 27.07
N ALA A 311 -11.42 3.49 26.44
CA ALA A 311 -12.70 3.81 27.03
C ALA A 311 -13.07 2.85 28.17
N THR A 312 -13.67 3.36 29.23
CA THR A 312 -14.05 2.57 30.42
C THR A 312 -15.57 2.50 30.63
N GLY A 313 -16.37 2.89 29.63
CA GLY A 313 -17.83 3.00 29.73
C GLY A 313 -18.33 4.37 30.20
N PRO A 314 -19.66 4.59 30.20
CA PRO A 314 -20.69 3.64 29.77
C PRO A 314 -20.97 3.64 28.25
N ASP A 315 -20.57 4.69 27.53
CA ASP A 315 -20.95 4.89 26.12
C ASP A 315 -20.12 4.07 25.14
N SER A 316 -18.89 3.72 25.52
CA SER A 316 -17.99 2.87 24.74
C SER A 316 -16.99 2.18 25.66
N TYR A 317 -16.42 1.06 25.20
CA TYR A 317 -15.49 0.26 25.98
C TYR A 317 -14.25 -0.08 25.16
N GLY A 318 -13.09 0.12 25.74
CA GLY A 318 -11.83 -0.45 25.28
C GLY A 318 -11.57 -1.80 25.95
N CYS A 319 -10.54 -2.51 25.49
CA CYS A 319 -10.09 -3.82 25.97
C CYS A 319 -10.18 -3.98 27.49
N LEU A 320 -9.41 -3.15 28.18
CA LEU A 320 -9.31 -3.18 29.62
C LEU A 320 -10.54 -2.57 30.29
N GLY A 321 -11.22 -1.62 29.63
CA GLY A 321 -12.45 -1.02 30.14
C GLY A 321 -13.58 -2.02 30.27
N ALA A 322 -13.81 -2.85 29.26
CA ALA A 322 -14.81 -3.92 29.30
C ALA A 322 -14.50 -4.93 30.43
N ALA A 323 -13.25 -5.39 30.52
CA ALA A 323 -12.80 -6.31 31.57
C ALA A 323 -12.95 -5.70 32.98
N ARG A 324 -12.60 -4.41 33.15
CA ARG A 324 -12.73 -3.69 34.42
C ARG A 324 -14.18 -3.58 34.86
N VAL A 325 -15.06 -3.13 33.98
CA VAL A 325 -16.48 -2.96 34.30
C VAL A 325 -17.14 -4.28 34.61
N ALA A 326 -16.81 -5.34 33.87
CA ALA A 326 -17.32 -6.68 34.16
C ALA A 326 -16.98 -7.13 35.59
N TRP A 327 -15.75 -6.88 36.04
CA TRP A 327 -15.27 -7.39 37.33
C TRP A 327 -15.52 -6.45 38.53
N GLN A 328 -16.06 -5.25 38.30
CA GLN A 328 -16.50 -4.36 39.38
C GLN A 328 -17.82 -4.82 40.01
N PRO A 329 -18.04 -4.59 41.32
CA PRO A 329 -17.13 -4.01 42.32
C PRO A 329 -16.18 -5.05 42.98
N TYR A 330 -16.21 -6.31 42.57
CA TYR A 330 -15.54 -7.41 43.28
C TYR A 330 -14.01 -7.37 43.23
N THR A 331 -13.46 -6.81 42.16
CA THR A 331 -12.03 -6.55 42.06
C THR A 331 -11.77 -5.27 41.27
N THR A 332 -10.67 -4.61 41.58
CA THR A 332 -10.21 -3.40 40.87
C THR A 332 -9.05 -3.79 39.98
N LEU A 333 -9.32 -4.08 38.70
CA LEU A 333 -8.23 -4.36 37.77
C LEU A 333 -7.40 -3.08 37.55
N PRO A 334 -6.07 -3.19 37.48
CA PRO A 334 -5.18 -2.09 37.12
C PRO A 334 -5.56 -1.37 35.82
N ASN A 335 -4.98 -0.19 35.60
CA ASN A 335 -5.25 0.65 34.43
C ASN A 335 -4.44 0.28 33.18
N LEU A 336 -3.61 -0.77 33.22
CA LEU A 336 -2.84 -1.29 32.09
C LEU A 336 -2.89 -2.83 32.10
N VAL A 337 -3.02 -3.45 30.93
CA VAL A 337 -3.07 -4.92 30.79
C VAL A 337 -1.80 -5.58 31.35
N GLY A 338 -0.62 -5.01 31.04
CA GLY A 338 0.66 -5.47 31.60
C GLY A 338 0.73 -5.42 33.13
N LYS A 339 -0.06 -4.56 33.79
CA LYS A 339 -0.15 -4.50 35.26
C LYS A 339 -1.17 -5.47 35.84
N VAL A 340 -2.11 -5.98 35.04
CA VAL A 340 -3.07 -7.01 35.47
C VAL A 340 -2.35 -8.34 35.71
N TYR A 341 -1.44 -8.73 34.81
CA TYR A 341 -0.72 -10.00 34.88
C TYR A 341 -0.01 -10.31 36.22
N PRO A 342 0.81 -9.41 36.81
CA PRO A 342 1.46 -9.68 38.09
C PRO A 342 0.50 -9.79 39.29
N GLU A 343 -0.72 -9.25 39.18
CA GLU A 343 -1.66 -9.08 40.30
C GLU A 343 -2.58 -10.29 40.52
N TYR A 344 -2.73 -11.16 39.52
CA TYR A 344 -3.70 -12.26 39.58
C TYR A 344 -3.03 -13.60 39.26
N GLN A 345 -3.49 -14.66 39.93
CA GLN A 345 -2.92 -15.98 39.75
C GLN A 345 -3.23 -16.54 38.35
N ALA A 346 -2.17 -16.88 37.61
CA ALA A 346 -2.32 -17.59 36.33
C ALA A 346 -2.79 -19.02 36.53
N VAL A 347 -3.65 -19.48 35.62
CA VAL A 347 -4.17 -20.86 35.57
C VAL A 347 -3.77 -21.52 34.25
N PRO A 348 -3.53 -22.84 34.24
CA PRO A 348 -3.25 -23.57 33.00
C PRO A 348 -4.38 -23.40 31.99
N ALA A 349 -4.05 -23.35 30.68
CA ALA A 349 -5.04 -23.26 29.60
C ALA A 349 -6.10 -24.38 29.69
N SER A 350 -5.67 -25.58 30.10
CA SER A 350 -6.56 -26.73 30.31
C SER A 350 -7.55 -26.54 31.47
N GLN A 351 -7.33 -25.59 32.37
CA GLN A 351 -8.17 -25.29 33.54
C GLN A 351 -8.99 -24.02 33.40
N VAL A 352 -8.92 -23.32 32.25
CA VAL A 352 -9.69 -22.09 32.00
C VAL A 352 -11.18 -22.35 32.20
N GLN A 353 -11.85 -21.40 32.84
CA GLN A 353 -13.28 -21.43 33.10
C GLN A 353 -13.91 -20.05 32.85
N PRO A 354 -15.25 -19.97 32.73
CA PRO A 354 -15.93 -18.71 32.57
C PRO A 354 -15.53 -17.68 33.63
N GLY A 355 -15.27 -16.46 33.19
CA GLY A 355 -14.85 -15.35 34.04
C GLY A 355 -13.33 -15.16 34.15
N ASP A 356 -12.50 -16.17 33.86
CA ASP A 356 -11.05 -15.97 33.85
C ASP A 356 -10.66 -14.84 32.88
N LEU A 357 -9.72 -14.00 33.29
CA LEU A 357 -9.16 -12.94 32.46
C LEU A 357 -8.14 -13.54 31.51
N LEU A 358 -8.41 -13.49 30.22
CA LEU A 358 -7.48 -13.93 29.20
C LEU A 358 -6.65 -12.72 28.80
N VAL A 359 -5.33 -12.80 28.90
CA VAL A 359 -4.41 -11.74 28.43
C VAL A 359 -3.68 -12.24 27.18
N MET A 360 -3.65 -11.43 26.13
CA MET A 360 -2.92 -11.73 24.89
C MET A 360 -1.76 -10.78 24.69
N GLY A 361 -0.75 -11.30 23.99
CA GLY A 361 0.50 -10.63 23.74
C GLY A 361 1.62 -11.65 23.57
N ASN A 362 2.85 -11.17 23.51
CA ASN A 362 4.02 -12.05 23.47
C ASN A 362 5.20 -11.38 24.17
N LYS A 363 6.35 -12.07 24.20
CA LYS A 363 7.55 -11.58 24.88
C LYS A 363 8.11 -10.27 24.30
N SER A 364 7.90 -10.01 23.01
CA SER A 364 8.45 -8.86 22.29
C SER A 364 7.50 -7.65 22.30
N LEU A 365 6.19 -7.88 22.31
CA LEU A 365 5.14 -6.87 22.24
C LEU A 365 4.61 -6.42 23.61
N GLY A 366 4.93 -7.18 24.66
CA GLY A 366 4.23 -7.05 25.94
C GLY A 366 2.78 -7.54 25.86
N LEU A 367 1.99 -7.22 26.89
CA LEU A 367 0.57 -7.61 26.99
C LEU A 367 -0.34 -6.47 26.54
N VAL A 368 -1.17 -6.75 25.53
CA VAL A 368 -1.81 -5.72 24.70
C VAL A 368 -3.32 -5.88 24.58
N HIS A 369 -3.85 -7.07 24.84
CA HIS A 369 -5.28 -7.35 24.79
C HIS A 369 -5.72 -8.15 26.02
N ILE A 370 -6.98 -7.98 26.40
CA ILE A 370 -7.60 -8.69 27.52
C ILE A 370 -9.07 -8.98 27.19
N GLY A 371 -9.54 -10.16 27.55
CA GLY A 371 -10.93 -10.59 27.44
C GLY A 371 -11.35 -11.43 28.63
N ILE A 372 -12.64 -11.77 28.68
CA ILE A 372 -13.24 -12.58 29.74
C ILE A 372 -13.62 -13.93 29.15
N ALA A 373 -13.02 -14.99 29.66
CA ALA A 373 -13.26 -16.35 29.20
C ALA A 373 -14.74 -16.73 29.31
N LEU A 374 -15.20 -17.48 28.33
CA LEU A 374 -16.44 -18.25 28.34
C LEU A 374 -16.11 -19.75 28.23
N GLU A 375 -17.14 -20.59 28.16
CA GLU A 375 -16.97 -21.99 27.75
C GLU A 375 -16.56 -22.08 26.27
N ASN A 376 -16.11 -23.26 25.83
CA ASN A 376 -15.85 -23.59 24.42
C ASN A 376 -14.76 -22.76 23.72
N GLY A 377 -13.78 -22.24 24.48
CA GLY A 377 -12.68 -21.48 23.90
C GLY A 377 -13.13 -20.15 23.30
N GLU A 378 -14.18 -19.54 23.86
CA GLU A 378 -14.65 -18.21 23.51
C GLU A 378 -14.33 -17.21 24.62
N MET A 379 -14.40 -15.93 24.28
CA MET A 379 -14.28 -14.84 25.24
C MET A 379 -15.16 -13.66 24.85
N ILE A 380 -15.59 -12.89 25.86
CA ILE A 380 -16.15 -11.56 25.66
C ILE A 380 -15.01 -10.56 25.70
N ALA A 381 -14.89 -9.74 24.67
CA ALA A 381 -13.88 -8.70 24.60
C ALA A 381 -14.37 -7.51 23.79
N ALA A 382 -13.87 -6.32 24.14
CA ALA A 382 -13.93 -5.18 23.24
C ALA A 382 -12.98 -5.45 22.06
N ASP A 383 -13.44 -5.28 20.84
CA ASP A 383 -12.70 -5.60 19.63
C ASP A 383 -12.79 -4.42 18.66
N GLU A 384 -11.64 -3.84 18.30
CA GLU A 384 -11.55 -2.69 17.40
C GLU A 384 -11.97 -3.06 15.98
N ALA A 385 -11.59 -4.25 15.49
CA ALA A 385 -11.94 -4.71 14.14
C ALA A 385 -13.44 -4.98 14.01
N LYS A 386 -14.10 -5.36 15.10
CA LYS A 386 -15.56 -5.52 15.17
C LYS A 386 -16.28 -4.24 15.59
N GLY A 387 -15.55 -3.21 16.03
CA GLY A 387 -16.08 -1.91 16.45
C GLY A 387 -16.98 -1.97 17.69
N ALA A 388 -16.97 -3.08 18.44
CA ALA A 388 -17.89 -3.31 19.55
C ALA A 388 -17.33 -4.31 20.57
N VAL A 389 -17.99 -4.42 21.71
CA VAL A 389 -17.83 -5.56 22.62
C VAL A 389 -18.57 -6.77 22.04
N VAL A 390 -17.86 -7.86 21.82
CA VAL A 390 -18.35 -9.04 21.10
C VAL A 390 -17.91 -10.33 21.78
N VAL A 391 -18.57 -11.42 21.41
CA VAL A 391 -18.08 -12.78 21.67
C VAL A 391 -17.15 -13.18 20.53
N THR A 392 -15.91 -13.50 20.84
CA THR A 392 -14.92 -13.98 19.87
C THR A 392 -14.30 -15.30 20.33
N ARG A 393 -13.67 -16.03 19.41
CA ARG A 393 -12.83 -17.17 19.81
C ARG A 393 -11.58 -16.64 20.48
N VAL A 394 -11.05 -17.38 21.44
CA VAL A 394 -9.76 -17.05 22.05
C VAL A 394 -8.68 -17.11 20.97
N PRO A 395 -7.93 -16.03 20.73
CA PRO A 395 -6.87 -16.00 19.72
C PRO A 395 -5.70 -16.92 20.06
N ASP A 396 -4.94 -17.34 19.04
CA ASP A 396 -3.78 -18.24 19.20
C ASP A 396 -2.61 -17.60 19.96
N ASN A 397 -2.58 -16.26 20.06
CA ASN A 397 -1.60 -15.51 20.84
C ASN A 397 -2.02 -15.28 22.31
N LEU A 398 -2.81 -16.20 22.88
CA LEU A 398 -3.09 -16.23 24.31
C LEU A 398 -1.79 -16.35 25.09
N TYR A 399 -1.46 -15.33 25.88
CA TYR A 399 -0.26 -15.33 26.71
C TYR A 399 -0.52 -16.05 28.03
N ALA A 400 -1.62 -15.72 28.70
CA ALA A 400 -2.02 -16.35 29.95
C ALA A 400 -3.51 -16.21 30.24
N ALA A 401 -4.04 -17.11 31.06
CA ALA A 401 -5.34 -16.98 31.70
C ALA A 401 -5.14 -16.70 33.19
N LEU A 402 -5.83 -15.71 33.74
CA LEU A 402 -5.71 -15.27 35.12
C LEU A 402 -7.06 -15.44 35.83
N ARG A 403 -7.04 -15.94 37.07
CA ARG A 403 -8.27 -16.17 37.84
C ARG A 403 -8.40 -15.18 38.99
N PRO A 404 -9.23 -14.12 38.87
CA PRO A 404 -9.34 -13.08 39.91
C PRO A 404 -9.75 -13.62 41.28
N THR A 405 -10.57 -14.67 41.32
CA THR A 405 -11.10 -15.28 42.56
C THR A 405 -10.07 -16.06 43.37
N LEU A 406 -8.89 -16.36 42.83
CA LEU A 406 -7.78 -16.94 43.60
C LEU A 406 -6.96 -15.87 44.34
N GLY A 407 -7.12 -14.60 43.97
CA GLY A 407 -6.35 -13.48 44.52
C GLY A 407 -4.93 -13.41 43.96
N ARG A 408 -4.05 -12.72 44.71
CA ARG A 408 -2.67 -12.47 44.31
C ARG A 408 -1.83 -13.75 44.31
N PRO A 409 -0.92 -13.94 43.33
CA PRO A 409 0.02 -15.05 43.34
C PRO A 409 1.01 -14.90 44.50
N VAL A 410 1.46 -16.02 45.07
CA VAL A 410 2.45 -16.05 46.17
C VAL A 410 3.77 -15.39 45.74
N LYS A 411 4.16 -15.56 44.47
CA LYS A 411 5.27 -14.85 43.84
C LYS A 411 4.72 -14.08 42.63
N PRO A 412 4.85 -12.73 42.60
CA PRO A 412 4.43 -11.93 41.46
C PRO A 412 5.09 -12.42 40.16
N GLN A 413 4.29 -12.54 39.11
CA GLN A 413 4.74 -12.95 37.79
C GLN A 413 5.28 -11.72 37.04
N ALA A 414 6.38 -11.85 36.31
CA ALA A 414 6.91 -10.75 35.52
C ALA A 414 6.15 -10.63 34.19
N ALA A 415 5.53 -9.49 33.93
CA ALA A 415 4.93 -9.22 32.63
C ALA A 415 6.03 -9.04 31.56
N PRO A 416 5.81 -9.53 30.32
CA PRO A 416 6.71 -9.22 29.23
C PRO A 416 6.74 -7.71 28.98
N VAL A 417 7.94 -7.17 28.82
CA VAL A 417 8.16 -5.75 28.53
C VAL A 417 8.31 -5.61 27.03
N ALA A 418 7.58 -4.66 26.42
CA ALA A 418 7.74 -4.36 25.02
C ALA A 418 9.19 -3.94 24.74
N THR A 419 9.86 -4.59 23.78
CA THR A 419 11.25 -4.30 23.42
C THR A 419 11.38 -3.27 22.30
N SER A 420 10.25 -2.77 21.75
CA SER A 420 10.23 -1.69 20.77
C SER A 420 8.99 -0.80 20.88
N GLU A 421 9.14 0.48 20.53
CA GLU A 421 8.04 1.46 20.39
C GLU A 421 7.33 1.36 19.03
N ALA A 422 7.79 0.49 18.14
CA ALA A 422 7.29 0.33 16.77
C ALA A 422 5.88 -0.27 16.68
N TYR A 423 5.38 -0.83 17.79
CA TYR A 423 4.06 -1.45 17.88
C TYR A 423 3.10 -0.60 18.70
N ALA A 424 2.32 0.24 18.04
CA ALA A 424 1.04 0.65 18.62
C ALA A 424 0.05 -0.51 18.39
N PHE A 425 0.10 -1.54 19.24
CA PHE A 425 -0.89 -2.61 19.20
C PHE A 425 -2.20 -2.11 19.81
N ARG A 426 -3.31 -2.25 19.11
CA ARG A 426 -4.63 -1.88 19.61
C ARG A 426 -5.52 -3.09 19.85
N CYS A 427 -6.65 -2.78 20.48
CA CYS A 427 -7.55 -3.75 21.05
C CYS A 427 -8.15 -4.72 20.01
N GLY A 428 -8.17 -6.03 20.27
CA GLY A 428 -8.72 -6.99 19.31
C GLY A 428 -7.73 -7.44 18.22
N ASN A 429 -6.43 -7.51 18.56
CA ASN A 429 -5.39 -8.04 17.66
C ASN A 429 -5.15 -7.20 16.39
N THR A 430 -5.38 -5.89 16.45
CA THR A 430 -5.13 -4.96 15.35
C THR A 430 -3.82 -4.19 15.59
N ALA A 431 -2.77 -4.53 14.83
CA ALA A 431 -1.53 -3.75 14.82
C ALA A 431 -1.77 -2.41 14.08
N THR A 432 -1.50 -1.28 14.74
CA THR A 432 -1.54 0.04 14.11
C THR A 432 -0.13 0.50 13.71
N SER A 433 0.17 0.37 12.42
CA SER A 433 1.32 0.96 11.68
C SER A 433 2.74 0.66 12.18
N TYR A 434 3.57 0.11 11.29
CA TYR A 434 5.02 0.06 11.45
C TYR A 434 5.66 1.36 10.96
N ASN A 435 6.42 2.03 11.83
CA ASN A 435 7.31 3.11 11.43
C ASN A 435 8.75 2.62 11.55
N VAL A 436 9.31 2.14 10.45
CA VAL A 436 10.63 1.47 10.39
C VAL A 436 11.74 2.37 9.81
N GLY A 437 11.54 3.70 9.85
CA GLY A 437 12.55 4.70 9.46
C GLY A 437 12.55 5.07 7.97
N SER A 438 13.21 6.19 7.63
CA SER A 438 13.22 6.79 6.29
C SER A 438 14.44 6.40 5.44
N GLY A 439 15.00 5.20 5.63
CA GLY A 439 16.14 4.73 4.84
C GLY A 439 15.78 4.54 3.36
N SER A 440 16.73 4.76 2.46
CA SER A 440 16.58 4.46 1.02
C SER A 440 16.44 2.96 0.81
N TRP A 441 15.43 2.54 0.04
CA TRP A 441 15.30 1.14 -0.40
C TRP A 441 15.63 0.98 -1.88
N THR A 442 16.16 -0.19 -2.23
CA THR A 442 16.42 -0.61 -3.61
C THR A 442 15.92 -2.03 -3.83
N TRP A 443 15.82 -2.43 -5.10
CA TRP A 443 15.60 -3.82 -5.48
C TRP A 443 16.80 -4.71 -5.08
N PRO A 444 16.55 -5.95 -4.65
CA PRO A 444 17.62 -6.88 -4.25
C PRO A 444 18.41 -7.43 -5.45
N LEU A 445 17.86 -7.32 -6.66
CA LEU A 445 18.48 -7.70 -7.93
C LEU A 445 18.42 -6.51 -8.90
N ALA A 446 19.37 -6.45 -9.84
CA ALA A 446 19.40 -5.37 -10.84
C ALA A 446 18.26 -5.52 -11.86
N GLU A 447 17.76 -4.40 -12.37
CA GLU A 447 16.71 -4.43 -13.40
C GLU A 447 17.17 -5.22 -14.63
N GLY A 448 16.29 -6.11 -15.14
CA GLY A 448 16.58 -6.96 -16.30
C GLY A 448 17.36 -8.24 -16.00
N THR A 449 17.71 -8.53 -14.74
CA THR A 449 18.43 -9.78 -14.37
C THR A 449 17.54 -10.83 -13.71
N TYR A 450 16.23 -10.59 -13.61
CA TYR A 450 15.30 -11.47 -12.90
C TYR A 450 13.89 -11.42 -13.50
N GLU A 451 13.10 -12.44 -13.17
CA GLU A 451 11.65 -12.46 -13.34
C GLU A 451 10.95 -12.43 -11.96
N ILE A 452 9.66 -12.10 -11.91
CA ILE A 452 8.85 -12.24 -10.70
C ILE A 452 8.25 -13.65 -10.71
N GLY A 453 8.70 -14.50 -9.79
CA GLY A 453 8.27 -15.89 -9.66
C GLY A 453 7.17 -16.07 -8.62
N THR A 454 7.23 -17.18 -7.89
CA THR A 454 6.26 -17.57 -6.85
C THR A 454 6.00 -16.43 -5.88
N SER A 455 4.74 -16.06 -5.72
CA SER A 455 4.34 -14.91 -4.90
C SER A 455 4.29 -15.24 -3.42
N TYR A 456 4.49 -14.22 -2.59
CA TYR A 456 4.19 -14.30 -1.15
C TYR A 456 2.75 -14.73 -0.89
N GLY A 457 2.54 -15.59 0.10
CA GLY A 457 1.22 -16.07 0.53
C GLY A 457 0.63 -17.18 -0.35
N GLN A 458 1.34 -17.64 -1.37
CA GLN A 458 0.90 -18.78 -2.18
C GLN A 458 0.78 -20.03 -1.30
N ALA A 459 -0.43 -20.58 -1.19
CA ALA A 459 -0.69 -21.78 -0.40
C ALA A 459 -0.14 -23.04 -1.08
N GLY A 460 0.35 -23.99 -0.28
CA GLY A 460 0.80 -25.28 -0.80
C GLY A 460 1.57 -26.13 0.20
N SER A 461 1.61 -27.44 -0.07
CA SER A 461 2.30 -28.43 0.77
C SER A 461 3.82 -28.41 0.62
N LEU A 462 4.36 -27.63 -0.31
CA LEU A 462 5.80 -27.44 -0.50
C LEU A 462 6.46 -26.66 0.65
N TRP A 463 5.66 -25.93 1.45
CA TRP A 463 6.13 -25.13 2.57
C TRP A 463 5.61 -25.67 3.90
N ALA A 464 6.48 -25.80 4.89
CA ALA A 464 6.11 -26.30 6.23
C ALA A 464 5.09 -25.39 6.95
N SER A 465 5.06 -24.10 6.59
CA SER A 465 4.06 -23.10 7.01
C SER A 465 2.68 -23.29 6.35
N GLY A 466 2.58 -24.12 5.30
CA GLY A 466 1.39 -24.25 4.45
C GLY A 466 1.26 -23.16 3.38
N TYR A 467 2.15 -22.16 3.38
CA TYR A 467 2.19 -21.07 2.40
C TYR A 467 3.61 -20.50 2.23
N HIS A 468 3.85 -19.85 1.10
CA HIS A 468 5.12 -19.23 0.76
C HIS A 468 5.38 -17.93 1.56
N SER A 469 6.48 -17.88 2.33
CA SER A 469 6.79 -16.80 3.28
C SER A 469 7.53 -15.60 2.66
N GLY A 470 7.92 -15.68 1.39
CA GLY A 470 8.68 -14.63 0.70
C GLY A 470 8.19 -14.39 -0.71
N GLN A 471 8.94 -13.59 -1.46
CA GLN A 471 8.79 -13.42 -2.89
C GLN A 471 9.99 -14.07 -3.58
N ASP A 472 9.71 -14.95 -4.55
CA ASP A 472 10.76 -15.56 -5.36
C ASP A 472 11.06 -14.71 -6.59
N PHE A 473 12.34 -14.55 -6.88
CA PHE A 473 12.86 -13.91 -8.08
C PHE A 473 13.73 -14.90 -8.86
N PRO A 474 13.14 -15.66 -9.83
CA PRO A 474 13.91 -16.49 -10.74
C PRO A 474 15.01 -15.69 -11.44
N ALA A 475 16.23 -16.17 -11.32
CA ALA A 475 17.43 -15.54 -11.87
C ALA A 475 18.53 -16.58 -12.01
N ALA A 476 19.46 -16.37 -12.94
CA ALA A 476 20.57 -17.29 -13.15
C ALA A 476 21.47 -17.39 -11.90
N VAL A 477 22.00 -18.58 -11.62
CA VAL A 477 23.02 -18.77 -10.58
C VAL A 477 24.18 -17.80 -10.82
N GLY A 478 24.64 -17.13 -9.76
CA GLY A 478 25.71 -16.12 -9.83
C GLY A 478 25.20 -14.68 -10.02
N THR A 479 23.90 -14.46 -10.25
CA THR A 479 23.33 -13.10 -10.35
C THR A 479 23.57 -12.33 -9.03
N PRO A 480 24.18 -11.14 -9.05
CA PRO A 480 24.51 -10.41 -7.83
C PRO A 480 23.28 -10.01 -7.01
N VAL A 481 23.28 -10.36 -5.72
CA VAL A 481 22.27 -9.99 -4.73
C VAL A 481 22.75 -8.79 -3.91
N ARG A 482 21.86 -7.83 -3.67
CA ARG A 482 22.15 -6.57 -2.97
C ARG A 482 21.27 -6.40 -1.74
N ALA A 483 21.83 -5.77 -0.71
CA ALA A 483 21.07 -5.29 0.44
C ALA A 483 20.03 -4.27 -0.03
N VAL A 484 18.78 -4.45 0.36
CA VAL A 484 17.68 -3.58 -0.05
C VAL A 484 17.70 -2.28 0.74
N THR A 485 18.17 -2.30 1.97
CA THR A 485 18.45 -1.10 2.76
C THR A 485 19.58 -1.35 3.77
N SER A 486 20.01 -0.31 4.48
CA SER A 486 21.14 -0.39 5.40
C SER A 486 20.80 -1.18 6.66
N GLY A 487 21.74 -1.94 7.22
CA GLY A 487 21.51 -2.72 8.44
C GLY A 487 22.71 -3.57 8.86
N VAL A 488 22.50 -4.42 9.86
CA VAL A 488 23.51 -5.33 10.41
C VAL A 488 23.24 -6.75 9.92
N VAL A 489 24.26 -7.37 9.34
CA VAL A 489 24.19 -8.71 8.75
C VAL A 489 24.15 -9.80 9.84
N ARG A 490 23.39 -10.85 9.55
CA ARG A 490 23.47 -12.17 10.15
C ARG A 490 23.56 -13.23 9.05
N VAL A 491 24.55 -14.10 9.13
CA VAL A 491 24.72 -15.21 8.16
C VAL A 491 24.31 -16.51 8.81
N GLU A 492 23.37 -17.22 8.20
CA GLU A 492 22.79 -18.46 8.70
C GLU A 492 22.74 -19.53 7.60
N HIS A 493 22.66 -20.80 8.01
CA HIS A 493 22.62 -21.93 7.09
C HIS A 493 21.47 -22.90 7.38
N PRO A 494 20.20 -22.44 7.41
CA PRO A 494 19.08 -23.33 7.72
C PRO A 494 18.80 -24.27 6.56
N ALA A 495 18.37 -25.50 6.87
CA ALA A 495 18.13 -26.54 5.87
C ALA A 495 17.17 -26.11 4.74
N TRP A 496 16.21 -25.22 5.03
CA TRP A 496 15.26 -24.73 4.03
C TRP A 496 15.88 -23.70 3.07
N ALA A 497 16.78 -22.82 3.53
CA ALA A 497 17.31 -21.73 2.72
C ALA A 497 18.69 -22.03 2.12
N GLY A 498 19.41 -23.03 2.64
CA GLY A 498 20.84 -23.15 2.35
C GLY A 498 21.58 -21.94 2.93
N ASN A 499 22.35 -21.22 2.10
CA ASN A 499 22.96 -19.96 2.53
C ASN A 499 21.89 -18.86 2.66
N LEU A 500 21.77 -18.30 3.87
CA LEU A 500 20.85 -17.22 4.20
C LEU A 500 21.64 -16.01 4.71
N VAL A 501 21.44 -14.87 4.06
CA VAL A 501 21.78 -13.58 4.66
C VAL A 501 20.51 -12.99 5.26
N ARG A 502 20.53 -12.66 6.54
CA ARG A 502 19.54 -11.82 7.21
C ARG A 502 20.16 -10.45 7.46
N ILE A 503 19.41 -9.38 7.26
CA ILE A 503 19.84 -8.03 7.61
C ILE A 503 18.83 -7.45 8.61
N ASP A 504 19.30 -7.12 9.80
CA ASP A 504 18.53 -6.37 10.80
C ASP A 504 18.68 -4.87 10.51
N HIS A 505 17.56 -4.23 10.19
CA HIS A 505 17.49 -2.82 9.85
C HIS A 505 17.12 -1.94 11.06
N GLY A 506 16.96 -2.55 12.24
CA GLY A 506 16.45 -1.92 13.45
C GLY A 506 14.92 -1.87 13.48
N ASN A 507 14.37 -1.52 14.65
CA ASN A 507 12.92 -1.37 14.88
C ASN A 507 12.07 -2.61 14.53
N GLY A 508 12.67 -3.81 14.58
CA GLY A 508 11.99 -5.07 14.27
C GLY A 508 11.77 -5.32 12.77
N LEU A 509 12.40 -4.53 11.89
CA LEU A 509 12.44 -4.77 10.46
C LEU A 509 13.68 -5.61 10.11
N GLU A 510 13.44 -6.75 9.47
CA GLU A 510 14.50 -7.61 8.94
C GLU A 510 14.22 -7.94 7.48
N THR A 511 15.28 -8.20 6.72
CA THR A 511 15.16 -8.76 5.37
C THR A 511 16.00 -10.02 5.22
N TYR A 512 15.46 -11.00 4.51
CA TYR A 512 16.04 -12.33 4.37
C TYR A 512 16.33 -12.58 2.89
N TYR A 513 17.51 -13.12 2.60
CA TYR A 513 18.01 -13.44 1.26
C TYR A 513 18.44 -14.90 1.25
N GLY A 514 17.54 -15.78 0.81
CA GLY A 514 17.73 -17.24 0.82
C GLY A 514 18.19 -17.82 -0.52
N HIS A 515 18.57 -19.09 -0.47
CA HIS A 515 19.04 -19.91 -1.60
C HIS A 515 20.32 -19.41 -2.28
N LEU A 516 21.15 -18.65 -1.56
CA LEU A 516 22.34 -18.01 -2.15
C LEU A 516 23.42 -19.03 -2.53
N SER A 517 24.09 -18.85 -3.66
CA SER A 517 25.27 -19.66 -4.03
C SER A 517 26.54 -19.16 -3.35
N THR A 518 26.65 -17.85 -3.11
CA THR A 518 27.74 -17.23 -2.36
C THR A 518 27.21 -16.19 -1.37
N VAL A 519 27.93 -16.03 -0.26
CA VAL A 519 27.75 -14.96 0.71
C VAL A 519 29.00 -14.09 0.69
N ASP A 520 28.85 -12.82 0.34
CA ASP A 520 29.95 -11.89 0.09
C ASP A 520 30.18 -10.92 1.28
N VAL A 521 29.48 -11.14 2.40
CA VAL A 521 29.51 -10.31 3.63
C VAL A 521 29.75 -11.15 4.88
N ALA A 522 30.38 -10.56 5.89
CA ALA A 522 30.65 -11.22 7.17
C ALA A 522 29.48 -11.07 8.15
N ASP A 523 29.29 -12.08 9.01
CA ASP A 523 28.35 -12.01 10.12
C ASP A 523 28.68 -10.81 11.05
N GLY A 524 27.64 -10.06 11.44
CA GLY A 524 27.77 -8.84 12.25
C GLY A 524 28.26 -7.58 11.49
N SER A 525 28.58 -7.67 10.21
CA SER A 525 28.99 -6.49 9.42
C SER A 525 27.84 -5.52 9.14
N GLN A 526 28.15 -4.24 8.99
CA GLN A 526 27.19 -3.24 8.52
C GLN A 526 27.19 -3.18 7.00
N VAL A 527 26.01 -3.07 6.41
CA VAL A 527 25.82 -2.91 4.96
C VAL A 527 24.97 -1.70 4.67
N SER A 528 25.17 -1.11 3.49
CA SER A 528 24.35 0.00 2.98
C SER A 528 23.38 -0.46 1.91
N ALA A 529 22.29 0.30 1.70
CA ALA A 529 21.37 0.08 0.58
C ALA A 529 22.12 -0.05 -0.76
N GLY A 530 21.84 -1.11 -1.52
CA GLY A 530 22.47 -1.41 -2.82
C GLY A 530 23.83 -2.09 -2.74
N GLN A 531 24.42 -2.27 -1.55
CA GLN A 531 25.66 -3.01 -1.38
C GLN A 531 25.46 -4.48 -1.74
N ARG A 532 26.38 -5.06 -2.52
CA ARG A 532 26.38 -6.49 -2.84
C ARG A 532 26.60 -7.32 -1.57
N ILE A 533 25.79 -8.36 -1.38
CA ILE A 533 25.82 -9.24 -0.21
C ILE A 533 25.99 -10.72 -0.55
N GLY A 534 25.87 -11.09 -1.82
CA GLY A 534 25.99 -12.48 -2.26
C GLY A 534 25.59 -12.64 -3.71
N ALA A 535 25.29 -13.88 -4.09
CA ALA A 535 24.81 -14.22 -5.42
C ALA A 535 23.67 -15.25 -5.39
N VAL A 536 22.76 -15.15 -6.35
CA VAL A 536 21.65 -16.10 -6.56
C VAL A 536 22.20 -17.51 -6.70
N GLY A 537 21.52 -18.48 -6.09
CA GLY A 537 21.86 -19.89 -6.17
C GLY A 537 20.61 -20.76 -6.23
N SER A 538 20.77 -22.00 -5.77
CA SER A 538 19.67 -22.98 -5.64
C SER A 538 19.91 -23.87 -4.41
N GLU A 539 20.58 -23.33 -3.39
CA GLU A 539 20.92 -24.06 -2.17
C GLU A 539 19.69 -24.29 -1.27
N GLY A 540 19.71 -25.35 -0.45
CA GLY A 540 18.60 -25.68 0.44
C GLY A 540 17.39 -26.28 -0.29
N ASN A 541 16.18 -26.01 0.21
CA ASN A 541 14.94 -26.51 -0.37
C ASN A 541 14.49 -25.58 -1.52
N SER A 542 15.03 -25.82 -2.71
CA SER A 542 14.74 -25.03 -3.91
C SER A 542 14.42 -25.95 -5.09
N THR A 543 13.47 -25.54 -5.94
CA THR A 543 13.11 -26.24 -7.18
C THR A 543 13.91 -25.77 -8.40
N GLY A 544 14.78 -24.77 -8.24
CA GLY A 544 15.63 -24.23 -9.31
C GLY A 544 16.23 -22.86 -8.94
N PRO A 545 17.12 -22.29 -9.78
CA PRO A 545 17.81 -21.05 -9.45
C PRO A 545 16.88 -19.84 -9.25
N HIS A 546 16.88 -19.27 -8.03
CA HIS A 546 16.14 -18.05 -7.70
C HIS A 546 16.66 -17.40 -6.42
N LEU A 547 16.35 -16.11 -6.22
CA LEU A 547 16.44 -15.47 -4.91
C LEU A 547 15.10 -15.63 -4.20
N HIS A 548 15.10 -16.21 -3.00
CA HIS A 548 13.97 -16.10 -2.08
C HIS A 548 14.17 -14.89 -1.18
N PHE A 549 13.29 -13.90 -1.28
CA PHE A 549 13.38 -12.65 -0.54
C PHE A 549 12.21 -12.50 0.43
N GLU A 550 12.50 -12.35 1.72
CA GLU A 550 11.47 -12.00 2.70
C GLU A 550 11.70 -10.60 3.27
N VAL A 551 10.61 -9.92 3.59
CA VAL A 551 10.60 -8.82 4.54
C VAL A 551 9.90 -9.32 5.79
N ARG A 552 10.53 -9.14 6.95
CA ARG A 552 9.99 -9.53 8.24
C ARG A 552 9.80 -8.33 9.12
N LEU A 553 8.70 -8.37 9.84
CA LEU A 553 8.27 -7.33 10.75
C LEU A 553 7.93 -8.01 12.08
N GLY A 554 8.79 -7.83 13.10
CA GLY A 554 8.64 -8.50 14.39
C GLY A 554 8.91 -9.99 14.38
N GLY A 555 9.62 -10.47 13.35
CA GLY A 555 9.85 -11.88 13.10
C GLY A 555 8.81 -12.55 12.20
N ASP A 556 7.67 -11.90 11.92
CA ASP A 556 6.64 -12.42 11.02
C ASP A 556 6.90 -12.01 9.56
N PRO A 557 6.79 -12.93 8.59
CA PRO A 557 6.93 -12.62 7.17
C PRO A 557 5.75 -11.81 6.63
N VAL A 558 6.04 -10.72 5.93
CA VAL A 558 5.06 -9.86 5.26
C VAL A 558 5.35 -9.77 3.76
N ASN A 559 4.34 -9.37 2.96
CA ASN A 559 4.50 -9.23 1.52
C ASN A 559 5.65 -8.24 1.20
N PRO A 560 6.73 -8.68 0.51
CA PRO A 560 7.88 -7.81 0.21
C PRO A 560 7.62 -6.77 -0.88
N MET A 561 6.71 -7.05 -1.81
CA MET A 561 6.53 -6.26 -3.05
C MET A 561 6.17 -4.78 -2.80
N PRO A 562 5.33 -4.41 -1.81
CA PRO A 562 5.06 -3.01 -1.47
C PRO A 562 6.30 -2.23 -1.04
N PHE A 563 7.24 -2.84 -0.32
CA PHE A 563 8.47 -2.18 0.13
C PHE A 563 9.41 -1.90 -1.06
N LEU A 564 9.50 -2.87 -1.98
CA LEU A 564 10.33 -2.76 -3.19
C LEU A 564 9.75 -1.75 -4.20
N ALA A 565 8.42 -1.66 -4.31
CA ALA A 565 7.74 -0.75 -5.23
C ALA A 565 7.77 0.72 -4.76
N THR A 566 7.72 0.96 -3.45
CA THR A 566 7.67 2.32 -2.88
C THR A 566 9.05 2.91 -2.61
N GLY A 567 10.11 2.09 -2.64
CA GLY A 567 11.47 2.56 -2.33
C GLY A 567 11.62 3.04 -0.88
N SER A 568 10.71 2.62 0.01
CA SER A 568 10.70 3.03 1.41
C SER A 568 10.25 1.90 2.33
N ALA A 569 10.76 1.95 3.56
CA ALA A 569 10.36 1.07 4.65
C ALA A 569 8.92 1.37 5.12
N THR A 570 8.34 2.51 4.74
CA THR A 570 6.93 2.80 5.02
C THR A 570 6.02 1.95 4.13
N VAL A 571 5.62 0.79 4.64
CA VAL A 571 4.41 0.13 4.15
C VAL A 571 3.22 0.95 4.59
N GLY A 572 2.31 1.15 3.63
CA GLY A 572 0.99 1.66 3.90
C GLY A 572 0.26 0.90 4.99
N TRP A 573 -0.70 1.61 5.57
CA TRP A 573 -1.69 1.10 6.50
C TRP A 573 -2.23 -0.29 6.08
N GLY A 574 -2.18 -1.27 7.00
CA GLY A 574 -2.76 -2.60 6.80
C GLY A 574 -2.03 -3.56 5.84
N GLY A 575 -0.80 -3.25 5.43
CA GLY A 575 -0.05 -4.05 4.45
C GLY A 575 -0.45 -3.78 2.99
N PHE A 576 -1.23 -2.72 2.76
CA PHE A 576 -1.73 -2.35 1.44
C PHE A 576 -0.85 -1.28 0.78
N SER A 577 -0.71 -1.35 -0.54
CA SER A 577 -0.05 -0.33 -1.36
C SER A 577 -0.93 0.93 -1.50
N ASN A 578 -0.30 2.05 -1.85
CA ASN A 578 -1.00 3.32 -2.05
C ASN A 578 -2.09 3.18 -3.13
N GLY A 579 -3.33 3.55 -2.78
CA GLY A 579 -4.50 3.41 -3.65
C GLY A 579 -5.05 1.98 -3.74
N MET A 580 -4.51 1.04 -2.96
CA MET A 580 -4.92 -0.38 -2.94
C MET A 580 -5.46 -0.81 -1.57
N ILE A 581 -5.89 0.15 -0.75
CA ILE A 581 -6.58 -0.11 0.51
C ILE A 581 -8.01 -0.62 0.20
N PRO A 582 -8.40 -1.82 0.67
CA PRO A 582 -9.74 -2.33 0.46
C PRO A 582 -10.80 -1.43 1.11
N ALA A 583 -11.96 -1.27 0.47
CA ALA A 583 -13.06 -0.49 1.04
C ALA A 583 -13.52 -1.03 2.41
N SER A 584 -13.44 -2.35 2.64
CA SER A 584 -13.72 -3.00 3.93
C SER A 584 -12.78 -2.58 5.06
N LYS A 585 -11.69 -1.90 4.71
CA LYS A 585 -10.66 -1.40 5.60
C LYS A 585 -10.74 0.14 5.69
N LEU A 586 -11.58 0.79 4.88
CA LEU A 586 -11.87 2.22 4.98
C LEU A 586 -13.18 2.47 5.74
N CYS A 587 -13.31 3.67 6.29
CA CYS A 587 -14.54 4.12 6.91
C CYS A 587 -15.24 5.14 6.01
N ALA A 588 -16.52 4.91 5.74
CA ALA A 588 -17.35 5.80 4.96
C ALA A 588 -17.66 7.10 5.71
N LEU A 589 -17.64 8.22 4.98
CA LEU A 589 -18.02 9.55 5.44
C LEU A 589 -19.39 10.00 4.91
N GLY A 590 -19.97 9.23 3.99
CA GLY A 590 -21.18 9.58 3.22
C GLY A 590 -20.85 10.05 1.80
N SER A 591 -21.84 10.00 0.90
CA SER A 591 -21.72 10.43 -0.51
C SER A 591 -20.56 9.79 -1.30
N GLY A 592 -20.23 8.53 -0.99
CA GLY A 592 -19.14 7.79 -1.62
C GLY A 592 -17.73 8.15 -1.11
N HIS A 593 -17.61 9.09 -0.16
CA HIS A 593 -16.31 9.43 0.43
C HIS A 593 -15.88 8.43 1.49
N MET A 594 -14.60 8.12 1.47
CA MET A 594 -13.98 7.15 2.37
C MET A 594 -12.62 7.66 2.82
N LEU A 595 -12.26 7.34 4.06
CA LEU A 595 -10.92 7.58 4.59
C LEU A 595 -10.48 6.38 5.41
N ARG A 596 -9.20 6.35 5.76
CA ARG A 596 -8.68 5.51 6.83
C ARG A 596 -9.51 5.77 8.10
N CYS A 597 -9.85 4.74 8.86
CA CYS A 597 -10.85 4.87 9.92
C CYS A 597 -10.49 5.86 11.04
N ASP A 598 -9.22 6.02 11.36
CA ASP A 598 -8.71 7.04 12.28
C ASP A 598 -8.81 8.46 11.68
N ALA A 599 -8.45 8.64 10.41
CA ALA A 599 -8.62 9.89 9.67
C ALA A 599 -10.11 10.25 9.54
N ALA A 600 -10.97 9.27 9.28
CA ALA A 600 -12.42 9.43 9.23
C ALA A 600 -12.98 9.91 10.58
N ALA A 601 -12.58 9.26 11.68
CA ALA A 601 -12.99 9.67 13.01
C ALA A 601 -12.52 11.10 13.35
N ALA A 602 -11.29 11.46 12.96
CA ALA A 602 -10.76 12.81 13.11
C ALA A 602 -11.53 13.84 12.28
N TYR A 603 -11.82 13.51 11.01
CA TYR A 603 -12.63 14.32 10.12
C TYR A 603 -14.03 14.56 10.71
N LEU A 604 -14.70 13.54 11.23
CA LEU A 604 -16.04 13.68 11.80
C LEU A 604 -16.08 14.60 13.02
N ARG A 605 -15.00 14.63 13.83
CA ARG A 605 -14.86 15.61 14.92
C ARG A 605 -14.65 17.03 14.38
N LEU A 606 -13.77 17.19 13.39
CA LEU A 606 -13.53 18.47 12.72
C LEU A 606 -14.80 19.01 12.06
N ALA A 607 -15.52 18.18 11.30
CA ALA A 607 -16.76 18.52 10.63
C ALA A 607 -17.86 18.93 11.61
N ARG A 608 -17.94 18.30 12.79
CA ARG A 608 -18.86 18.70 13.86
C ARG A 608 -18.53 20.07 14.44
N ALA A 609 -17.25 20.33 14.70
CA ALA A 609 -16.80 21.65 15.16
C ALA A 609 -17.02 22.74 14.10
N TYR A 610 -16.75 22.43 12.84
CA TYR A 610 -17.01 23.33 11.72
C TYR A 610 -18.50 23.64 11.57
N ARG A 611 -19.37 22.63 11.72
CA ARG A 611 -20.83 22.82 11.69
C ARG A 611 -21.32 23.66 12.86
N ALA A 612 -20.76 23.48 14.06
CA ALA A 612 -21.08 24.32 15.21
C ALA A 612 -20.69 25.80 14.97
N GLN A 613 -19.58 26.04 14.26
CA GLN A 613 -19.11 27.39 13.93
C GLN A 613 -19.94 28.05 12.82
N PHE A 614 -20.24 27.33 11.74
CA PHE A 614 -20.76 27.93 10.50
C PHE A 614 -22.20 27.51 10.15
N GLY A 615 -22.84 26.65 10.96
CA GLY A 615 -24.20 26.17 10.72
C GLY A 615 -24.37 25.22 9.53
N ARG A 616 -23.27 24.83 8.86
CA ARG A 616 -23.28 24.00 7.65
C ARG A 616 -22.27 22.86 7.73
N THR A 617 -22.55 21.79 7.00
CA THR A 617 -21.65 20.62 6.91
C THR A 617 -20.36 20.98 6.20
N LEU A 618 -19.23 20.49 6.70
CA LEU A 618 -17.96 20.57 6.00
C LEU A 618 -18.03 19.71 4.73
N CYS A 619 -17.83 20.32 3.58
CA CYS A 619 -17.98 19.68 2.28
C CYS A 619 -16.68 18.98 1.87
N ILE A 620 -16.79 17.77 1.32
CA ILE A 620 -15.70 17.04 0.69
C ILE A 620 -15.96 16.98 -0.81
N THR A 621 -14.93 17.23 -1.61
CA THR A 621 -14.91 16.98 -3.06
C THR A 621 -14.07 15.78 -3.43
N ASP A 622 -13.02 15.48 -2.66
CA ASP A 622 -12.21 14.29 -2.85
C ASP A 622 -11.69 13.74 -1.51
N SER A 623 -11.49 12.43 -1.44
CA SER A 623 -11.12 11.71 -0.21
C SER A 623 -10.14 10.58 -0.56
N TYR A 624 -10.35 9.35 -0.09
CA TYR A 624 -9.57 8.21 -0.57
C TYR A 624 -9.64 8.08 -2.10
N ARG A 625 -8.47 7.91 -2.73
CA ARG A 625 -8.34 7.76 -4.18
C ARG A 625 -7.66 6.43 -4.52
N SER A 626 -8.41 5.52 -5.12
CA SER A 626 -7.88 4.24 -5.59
C SER A 626 -6.73 4.43 -6.58
N TYR A 627 -5.86 3.44 -6.71
CA TYR A 627 -4.73 3.47 -7.64
C TYR A 627 -5.21 3.68 -9.08
N SER A 628 -6.29 3.01 -9.48
CA SER A 628 -6.95 3.22 -10.78
C SER A 628 -7.38 4.67 -10.99
N SER A 629 -7.99 5.30 -9.99
CA SER A 629 -8.39 6.70 -10.05
C SER A 629 -7.18 7.64 -10.14
N GLN A 630 -6.06 7.30 -9.49
CA GLN A 630 -4.81 8.04 -9.63
C GLN A 630 -4.26 7.96 -11.05
N VAL A 631 -4.23 6.77 -11.66
CA VAL A 631 -3.80 6.59 -13.07
C VAL A 631 -4.69 7.41 -14.02
N SER A 632 -6.01 7.34 -13.88
CA SER A 632 -6.94 8.12 -14.71
C SER A 632 -6.80 9.64 -14.49
N LEU A 633 -6.51 10.07 -13.26
CA LEU A 633 -6.28 11.49 -12.96
C LEU A 633 -4.94 11.96 -13.55
N TYR A 634 -3.88 11.17 -13.41
CA TYR A 634 -2.54 11.49 -13.93
C TYR A 634 -2.51 11.50 -15.46
N ALA A 635 -3.19 10.57 -16.13
CA ALA A 635 -3.31 10.57 -17.58
C ALA A 635 -4.03 11.82 -18.13
N ARG A 636 -5.04 12.32 -17.40
CA ARG A 636 -5.79 13.53 -17.79
C ARG A 636 -5.09 14.82 -17.40
N LYS A 637 -4.37 14.82 -16.28
CA LYS A 637 -3.79 16.01 -15.65
C LYS A 637 -2.40 15.72 -15.05
N PRO A 638 -1.39 15.38 -15.86
CA PRO A 638 -0.08 14.92 -15.37
C PRO A 638 0.71 15.99 -14.61
N SER A 639 0.44 17.29 -14.86
CA SER A 639 1.03 18.40 -14.12
C SER A 639 0.34 18.69 -12.77
N LEU A 640 -0.88 18.15 -12.57
CA LEU A 640 -1.73 18.41 -11.40
C LEU A 640 -2.06 17.13 -10.62
N ALA A 641 -1.43 16.01 -10.91
CA ALA A 641 -1.67 14.77 -10.20
C ALA A 641 -0.35 14.25 -9.65
N ALA A 642 -0.37 13.70 -8.44
CA ALA A 642 0.76 12.91 -7.96
C ALA A 642 0.94 11.67 -8.86
N LEU A 643 2.18 11.20 -8.96
CA LEU A 643 2.47 9.95 -9.64
C LEU A 643 1.61 8.83 -9.04
N PRO A 644 0.95 7.98 -9.85
CA PRO A 644 0.12 6.91 -9.30
C PRO A 644 0.91 6.02 -8.35
N GLY A 645 0.39 5.82 -7.14
CA GLY A 645 1.07 5.10 -6.07
C GLY A 645 1.81 5.98 -5.06
N THR A 646 1.80 7.31 -5.22
CA THR A 646 2.44 8.25 -4.28
C THR A 646 1.50 9.28 -3.67
N SER A 647 0.22 9.30 -4.07
CA SER A 647 -0.77 10.29 -3.63
C SER A 647 -1.19 10.09 -2.17
N ASN A 648 -1.23 11.13 -1.34
CA ASN A 648 -1.75 11.03 0.04
C ASN A 648 -3.23 10.64 0.11
N HIS A 649 -4.03 10.96 -0.91
CA HIS A 649 -5.38 10.40 -1.07
C HIS A 649 -5.39 8.88 -1.19
N GLY A 650 -4.36 8.26 -1.78
CA GLY A 650 -4.21 6.80 -1.88
C GLY A 650 -3.92 6.13 -0.54
N TRP A 651 -3.60 6.89 0.50
CA TRP A 651 -3.47 6.38 1.87
C TRP A 651 -4.73 6.56 2.70
N GLY A 652 -5.77 7.20 2.16
CA GLY A 652 -6.99 7.50 2.89
C GLY A 652 -6.77 8.52 4.01
N VAL A 653 -5.76 9.38 3.87
CA VAL A 653 -5.38 10.41 4.86
C VAL A 653 -5.45 11.83 4.32
N ALA A 654 -5.99 12.04 3.13
CA ALA A 654 -6.15 13.37 2.55
C ALA A 654 -7.61 13.62 2.17
N VAL A 655 -8.03 14.87 2.29
CA VAL A 655 -9.33 15.36 1.83
C VAL A 655 -9.13 16.65 1.05
N ASP A 656 -9.92 16.77 -0.02
CA ASP A 656 -10.13 18.05 -0.70
C ASP A 656 -11.49 18.59 -0.28
N LEU A 657 -11.50 19.82 0.23
CA LEU A 657 -12.66 20.42 0.89
C LEU A 657 -13.26 21.57 0.07
N CYS A 658 -14.59 21.75 0.19
CA CYS A 658 -15.32 22.81 -0.50
C CYS A 658 -16.14 23.69 0.46
N GLY A 659 -16.97 24.60 -0.08
CA GLY A 659 -17.89 25.41 0.71
C GLY A 659 -17.24 26.64 1.34
N GLY A 660 -16.16 27.12 0.73
CA GLY A 660 -15.39 28.28 1.13
C GLY A 660 -14.00 27.92 1.65
N VAL A 661 -13.77 26.67 2.09
CA VAL A 661 -12.42 26.21 2.46
C VAL A 661 -11.50 26.14 1.24
N ASP A 662 -12.06 25.87 0.05
CA ASP A 662 -11.40 25.82 -1.25
C ASP A 662 -10.83 27.17 -1.76
N ARG A 663 -10.89 28.23 -0.96
CA ARG A 663 -10.48 29.59 -1.37
C ARG A 663 -9.70 30.27 -0.25
N PHE A 664 -8.51 30.76 -0.57
CA PHE A 664 -7.71 31.55 0.36
C PHE A 664 -8.48 32.78 0.84
N GLY A 665 -8.22 33.18 2.09
CA GLY A 665 -8.75 34.41 2.68
C GLY A 665 -10.22 34.37 3.14
N THR A 666 -10.97 33.29 2.87
CA THR A 666 -12.33 33.17 3.40
C THR A 666 -12.33 32.93 4.91
N ALA A 667 -13.43 33.28 5.59
CA ALA A 667 -13.58 32.99 7.02
C ALA A 667 -13.48 31.49 7.33
N GLN A 668 -13.94 30.64 6.42
CA GLN A 668 -13.89 29.18 6.53
C GLN A 668 -12.47 28.64 6.42
N TYR A 669 -11.69 29.12 5.43
CA TYR A 669 -10.29 28.75 5.28
C TYR A 669 -9.45 29.20 6.48
N GLN A 670 -9.63 30.45 6.94
CA GLN A 670 -8.92 30.98 8.11
C GLN A 670 -9.26 30.21 9.40
N TRP A 671 -10.53 29.86 9.57
CA TRP A 671 -10.93 29.01 10.69
C TRP A 671 -10.27 27.63 10.61
N MET A 672 -10.27 26.98 9.43
CA MET A 672 -9.59 25.71 9.23
C MET A 672 -8.10 25.81 9.54
N LYS A 673 -7.40 26.84 9.07
CA LYS A 673 -5.97 27.08 9.38
C LYS A 673 -5.70 27.17 10.89
N SER A 674 -6.61 27.77 11.64
CA SER A 674 -6.46 27.93 13.11
C SER A 674 -6.93 26.72 13.93
N GLN A 675 -7.88 25.92 13.43
CA GLN A 675 -8.55 24.88 14.22
C GLN A 675 -8.23 23.45 13.80
N ALA A 676 -7.98 23.19 12.51
CA ALA A 676 -7.88 21.83 11.96
C ALA A 676 -6.82 20.98 12.68
N ALA A 677 -5.69 21.59 13.06
CA ALA A 677 -4.59 20.93 13.74
C ALA A 677 -5.01 20.30 15.09
N LYS A 678 -5.99 20.91 15.80
CA LYS A 678 -6.54 20.36 17.05
C LYS A 678 -7.25 19.01 16.85
N PHE A 679 -7.65 18.73 15.62
CA PHE A 679 -8.31 17.50 15.22
C PHE A 679 -7.38 16.54 14.47
N GLY A 680 -6.10 16.88 14.31
CA GLY A 680 -5.11 16.07 13.61
C GLY A 680 -5.02 16.32 12.10
N TRP A 681 -5.67 17.37 11.60
CA TRP A 681 -5.65 17.78 10.21
C TRP A 681 -4.73 18.97 10.00
N VAL A 682 -3.88 18.93 8.99
CA VAL A 682 -2.93 19.99 8.67
C VAL A 682 -3.13 20.46 7.24
N HIS A 683 -2.85 21.75 7.02
CA HIS A 683 -2.69 22.30 5.68
C HIS A 683 -1.20 22.23 5.34
N PRO A 684 -0.77 21.44 4.35
CA PRO A 684 0.63 21.31 4.02
C PRO A 684 1.24 22.65 3.59
N SER A 685 2.49 22.90 3.95
CA SER A 685 3.17 24.16 3.60
C SER A 685 3.35 24.35 2.10
N TRP A 686 3.49 23.26 1.33
CA TRP A 686 3.55 23.31 -0.14
C TRP A 686 2.22 23.76 -0.76
N ALA A 687 1.09 23.51 -0.07
CA ALA A 687 -0.26 23.82 -0.51
C ALA A 687 -0.71 25.25 -0.12
N ASP A 688 0.06 25.93 0.73
CA ASP A 688 -0.25 27.26 1.24
C ASP A 688 -0.12 28.34 0.15
N GLN A 689 -0.65 29.53 0.42
CA GLN A 689 -0.50 30.67 -0.49
C GLN A 689 0.99 31.05 -0.62
N GLY A 690 1.51 31.12 -1.85
CA GLY A 690 2.92 31.31 -2.14
C GLY A 690 3.77 30.02 -2.06
N GLY A 691 3.16 28.86 -1.83
CA GLY A 691 3.82 27.56 -1.82
C GLY A 691 4.24 27.09 -3.21
N SER A 692 4.93 25.94 -3.27
CA SER A 692 5.35 25.34 -4.55
C SER A 692 4.15 24.89 -5.40
N ARG A 693 2.99 24.66 -4.77
CA ARG A 693 1.77 24.30 -5.46
C ARG A 693 0.54 24.63 -4.63
N GLU A 694 -0.02 25.83 -4.86
CA GLU A 694 -1.14 26.36 -4.09
C GLU A 694 -2.43 25.53 -4.25
N GLU A 695 -2.91 24.95 -3.15
CA GLU A 695 -4.11 24.09 -3.12
C GLU A 695 -4.91 24.33 -1.82
N PRO A 696 -5.65 25.46 -1.70
CA PRO A 696 -6.36 25.84 -0.47
C PRO A 696 -7.38 24.79 0.02
N TRP A 697 -7.88 23.96 -0.91
CA TRP A 697 -8.80 22.87 -0.64
C TRP A 697 -8.13 21.64 0.00
N HIS A 698 -6.80 21.47 -0.09
CA HIS A 698 -6.12 20.23 0.27
C HIS A 698 -5.69 20.19 1.75
N TRP A 699 -6.09 19.13 2.44
CA TRP A 699 -5.80 18.92 3.86
C TRP A 699 -5.40 17.47 4.12
N GLU A 700 -4.41 17.29 4.99
CA GLU A 700 -3.81 15.99 5.27
C GLU A 700 -3.96 15.62 6.75
N PHE A 701 -4.11 14.32 7.03
CA PHE A 701 -4.24 13.75 8.35
C PHE A 701 -2.92 13.08 8.76
N GLY A 702 -2.29 13.59 9.83
CA GLY A 702 -1.04 13.07 10.36
C GLY A 702 0.19 13.93 10.03
N LYS A 703 1.01 14.16 11.07
CA LYS A 703 2.17 15.07 11.19
C LYS A 703 1.90 16.56 10.90
N PRO A 704 2.08 17.45 11.91
CA PRO A 704 2.57 18.81 11.65
C PRO A 704 3.94 18.72 10.98
N ALA A 705 4.19 19.57 9.99
CA ALA A 705 5.56 19.86 9.57
C ALA A 705 6.33 20.30 10.83
N VAL A 706 7.29 19.50 11.27
CA VAL A 706 8.25 19.97 12.26
C VAL A 706 9.31 20.73 11.48
N SER A 707 9.44 21.99 11.88
CA SER A 707 10.47 22.97 11.55
C SER A 707 11.89 22.44 11.56
#